data_AF-A0AAV9FLU9-F1
#
_entry.id   AF-A0AAV9FLU9-F1
#
_cell.length_a   1.000
_cell.length_b   1.000
_cell.length_c   1.000
_cell.angle_alpha   90.00
_cell.angle_beta   90.00
_cell.angle_gamma   90.00
#
_symmetry.space_group_name_H-M   'P 1'
#
loop_
_entity.id
_entity.type
_entity.pdbx_description
1 polymer ?
#
loop_
_entity_poly.entity_id
_entity_poly.type
_entity_poly.pdbx_seq_one_letter_code
_entity_poly.pdbx_strand_id
1 'polypeptide(L)'
;MEKSRLHFSSQDASPSLTKSKDWDALSRWSEYLKPDVSSTPTSKGWKHVSFEQSLTSGSFQKAVHIEWVIQLSQVAEGLMAKMYRLIQILDHPDLVSYTFTESFWKAGVFPNCPRICLPVSKKFPDHPNKLQLERVDKVAFDALNDSAETYLQNLEPWILLLLDLMAFREQALRLILDLSSTVITLLPHQNSLILHAFMDLFCSFVRVNLVSEKIPRKMILQMYNLLHTMLRNGRDCEFYHRLVQFVDSYDPPLKGLQEDLNFVSPRIGEVLEAVGPIIFLSTDTKKLRNEGFLSPFHPRYPDILTNSAHPMRAQDLANVTSYREWVLLGYLVCPDELLRVTSIDISMVVLKENLIMALFRDEYMLLHEEYQLYVLPKILESKRLAKSGRNKQKEADLEYNVAKQVEKMICEVHEQALVSCYAIHHERRVLLKQEIGRMVVFFADQPSLLAPNIQMVFSALALAQYEIIWYFQHVGIALSKYKAVRMVPVDIDAADPTIGFLLDGIDKLCCLVRKYVAAIKGYALSYLSSCAGRIRFLLGTPGMVALDLDTNLRGLFQQIVHCLENIPKPQGENISSVTCDLSSFRELWLSVLMIVTSSRSSINIRHLEKATVSTGKEGLLSEGNGAYNWSRCVDELDFLLSKHGSLKKLYFYHQHLTAVFRNTMFGPEGRPQHCCAWLGIASCFPECASTIVPDEVNKIGRDAVVYVESLIESIMGGLEGLINILDSEGGFGSLENQLLPEQAANRAKQTVKVSTPLKSPKAIAGLLLPGHESHLENNNSIKMLEAALQRLTNLCSVLNDMEPICVLNHVFVLREVRFS
;
A
#
# COMPACT_ATOMS: atom_id res chain seq x y z
N MET A 1 -17.91 78.23 -45.33
CA MET A 1 -16.76 77.71 -44.55
C MET A 1 -17.31 77.01 -43.33
N GLU A 2 -16.90 75.76 -43.18
CA GLU A 2 -17.70 74.63 -42.73
C GLU A 2 -18.10 74.64 -41.25
N LYS A 3 -19.36 74.28 -41.00
CA LYS A 3 -19.89 73.80 -39.73
C LYS A 3 -20.83 72.62 -40.03
N SER A 4 -20.50 71.43 -39.55
CA SER A 4 -21.44 70.31 -39.37
C SER A 4 -20.84 69.35 -38.34
N ARG A 5 -21.40 69.33 -37.13
CA ARG A 5 -22.44 68.39 -36.63
C ARG A 5 -21.87 67.02 -36.24
N LEU A 6 -21.86 66.82 -34.92
CA LEU A 6 -21.95 65.54 -34.22
C LEU A 6 -23.26 64.81 -34.60
N HIS A 7 -23.19 63.55 -35.05
CA HIS A 7 -24.00 62.41 -34.59
C HIS A 7 -23.78 61.10 -35.39
N PHE A 8 -23.59 60.02 -34.63
CA PHE A 8 -23.90 58.57 -34.82
C PHE A 8 -23.48 57.77 -36.07
N SER A 9 -22.78 56.64 -35.80
CA SER A 9 -23.27 55.32 -36.21
C SER A 9 -23.01 54.25 -35.13
N SER A 10 -23.99 53.38 -35.00
CA SER A 10 -24.12 52.19 -34.14
C SER A 10 -23.71 50.93 -34.90
N GLN A 11 -23.08 49.95 -34.23
CA GLN A 11 -23.51 48.53 -34.24
C GLN A 11 -22.53 47.63 -33.46
N ASP A 12 -23.11 46.93 -32.47
CA ASP A 12 -22.84 45.59 -31.94
C ASP A 12 -21.50 44.89 -32.21
N ALA A 13 -20.80 44.52 -31.13
CA ALA A 13 -20.24 43.18 -30.94
C ALA A 13 -19.79 42.97 -29.48
N SER A 14 -20.49 42.07 -28.78
CA SER A 14 -20.10 41.49 -27.50
C SER A 14 -18.79 40.69 -27.60
N PRO A 15 -17.87 40.77 -26.61
CA PRO A 15 -16.87 39.74 -26.42
C PRO A 15 -17.27 38.81 -25.27
N SER A 16 -17.48 37.53 -25.60
CA SER A 16 -17.62 36.42 -24.67
C SER A 16 -16.36 36.27 -23.81
N LEU A 17 -16.48 36.46 -22.50
CA LEU A 17 -15.46 36.07 -21.52
C LEU A 17 -15.61 34.58 -21.20
N THR A 18 -14.76 33.75 -21.80
CA THR A 18 -14.43 32.42 -21.30
C THR A 18 -13.47 32.56 -20.11
N LYS A 19 -14.01 32.75 -18.90
CA LYS A 19 -13.27 32.45 -17.67
C LYS A 19 -12.99 30.95 -17.63
N SER A 20 -11.74 30.54 -17.42
CA SER A 20 -11.33 29.14 -17.50
C SER A 20 -11.85 28.31 -16.32
N LYS A 21 -12.44 27.15 -16.67
CA LYS A 21 -13.03 26.14 -15.77
C LYS A 21 -12.05 25.56 -14.73
N ASP A 22 -10.75 25.71 -14.96
CA ASP A 22 -9.70 25.08 -14.15
C ASP A 22 -9.51 25.77 -12.78
N TRP A 23 -9.84 27.07 -12.67
CA TRP A 23 -9.72 27.82 -11.41
C TRP A 23 -10.80 27.47 -10.38
N ASP A 24 -12.01 27.14 -10.82
CA ASP A 24 -13.11 26.76 -9.91
C ASP A 24 -12.87 25.39 -9.26
N ALA A 25 -12.16 24.47 -9.94
CA ALA A 25 -11.83 23.16 -9.39
C ALA A 25 -10.76 23.21 -8.29
N LEU A 26 -9.74 24.06 -8.45
CA LEU A 26 -8.65 24.20 -7.47
C LEU A 26 -9.13 24.81 -6.15
N SER A 27 -10.08 25.76 -6.21
CA SER A 27 -10.67 26.36 -5.02
C SER A 27 -11.48 25.35 -4.18
N ARG A 28 -12.14 24.39 -4.83
CA ARG A 28 -12.94 23.33 -4.20
C ARG A 28 -12.09 22.33 -3.41
N TRP A 29 -10.89 21.99 -3.91
CA TRP A 29 -10.04 20.97 -3.29
C TRP A 29 -8.96 21.50 -2.36
N SER A 30 -9.00 22.79 -2.05
CA SER A 30 -8.08 23.41 -1.10
C SER A 30 -8.01 22.68 0.25
N GLU A 31 -9.11 22.05 0.69
CA GLU A 31 -9.15 21.24 1.91
C GLU A 31 -8.42 19.89 1.81
N TYR A 32 -8.22 19.35 0.59
CA TYR A 32 -7.56 18.06 0.38
C TYR A 32 -6.06 18.18 0.11
N LEU A 33 -5.61 19.36 -0.31
CA LEU A 33 -4.22 19.62 -0.67
C LEU A 33 -3.41 20.06 0.55
N LYS A 34 -2.17 19.55 0.67
CA LYS A 34 -1.27 19.99 1.73
C LYS A 34 -0.89 21.48 1.55
N PRO A 35 -0.66 22.24 2.65
CA PRO A 35 -0.35 23.67 2.58
C PRO A 35 0.83 24.01 1.66
N ASP A 36 1.87 23.17 1.62
CA ASP A 36 3.07 23.39 0.81
C ASP A 36 2.83 23.26 -0.71
N VAL A 37 1.74 22.59 -1.12
CA VAL A 37 1.35 22.42 -2.53
C VAL A 37 0.34 23.49 -2.97
N SER A 38 -0.29 24.17 -2.01
CA SER A 38 -1.23 25.27 -2.29
C SER A 38 -0.54 26.55 -2.77
N SER A 39 0.78 26.67 -2.54
CA SER A 39 1.60 27.74 -3.09
C SER A 39 2.20 27.34 -4.44
N THR A 40 1.49 27.62 -5.53
CA THR A 40 2.18 27.87 -6.79
C THR A 40 3.16 29.03 -6.57
N PRO A 41 4.40 29.00 -7.11
CA PRO A 41 5.31 30.12 -6.96
C PRO A 41 4.71 31.31 -7.71
N THR A 42 4.10 32.24 -6.98
CA THR A 42 3.78 33.56 -7.50
C THR A 42 5.04 34.12 -8.13
N SER A 43 4.95 34.50 -9.40
CA SER A 43 5.99 35.09 -10.23
C SER A 43 6.57 36.39 -9.65
N LYS A 44 7.35 36.31 -8.57
CA LYS A 44 8.09 37.42 -8.00
C LYS A 44 9.56 37.02 -7.84
N GLY A 45 10.22 36.83 -8.97
CA GLY A 45 11.66 36.59 -8.99
C GLY A 45 12.30 36.59 -10.38
N TRP A 46 11.63 37.04 -11.43
CA TRP A 46 12.20 37.08 -12.79
C TRP A 46 12.14 38.53 -13.28
N LYS A 47 13.08 39.36 -12.82
CA LYS A 47 13.36 40.68 -13.40
C LYS A 47 14.85 40.78 -13.69
N HIS A 48 15.23 40.25 -14.84
CA HIS A 48 16.14 40.83 -15.84
C HIS A 48 16.66 39.71 -16.72
N VAL A 49 16.18 39.62 -17.96
CA VAL A 49 16.96 39.64 -19.22
C VAL A 49 15.91 39.48 -20.33
N SER A 50 15.80 40.51 -21.13
CA SER A 50 14.92 40.62 -22.29
C SER A 50 15.32 39.65 -23.40
N PHE A 51 14.43 38.71 -23.73
CA PHE A 51 14.32 38.11 -25.06
C PHE A 51 12.83 37.93 -25.38
N GLU A 52 12.31 38.80 -26.24
CA GLU A 52 10.99 38.62 -26.86
C GLU A 52 11.10 37.51 -27.91
N GLN A 53 10.44 36.37 -27.68
CA GLN A 53 9.96 35.48 -28.73
C GLN A 53 8.83 34.60 -28.18
N SER A 54 7.72 34.56 -28.90
CA SER A 54 6.48 33.85 -28.58
C SER A 54 6.70 32.36 -28.35
N LEU A 55 6.61 31.91 -27.09
CA LEU A 55 6.57 30.50 -26.71
C LEU A 55 5.21 29.89 -27.08
N THR A 56 5.23 28.76 -27.78
CA THR A 56 4.04 28.00 -28.18
C THR A 56 3.40 27.28 -26.99
N SER A 57 2.07 27.33 -26.89
CA SER A 57 1.26 26.90 -25.73
C SER A 57 1.31 25.40 -25.39
N GLY A 58 1.84 24.54 -26.26
CA GLY A 58 1.85 23.09 -26.06
C GLY A 58 2.96 22.55 -25.15
N SER A 59 4.00 23.34 -24.87
CA SER A 59 5.17 22.88 -24.08
C SER A 59 4.96 23.05 -22.57
N PHE A 60 4.31 24.15 -22.15
CA PHE A 60 3.92 24.39 -20.75
C PHE A 60 2.95 23.34 -20.21
N GLN A 61 2.10 22.76 -21.06
CA GLN A 61 1.13 21.72 -20.65
C GLN A 61 1.80 20.44 -20.15
N LYS A 62 3.01 20.09 -20.62
CA LYS A 62 3.67 18.81 -20.30
C LYS A 62 4.24 18.73 -18.87
N ALA A 63 4.84 19.82 -18.39
CA ALA A 63 5.28 19.93 -17.00
C ALA A 63 4.09 20.01 -16.02
N VAL A 64 2.96 20.54 -16.49
CA VAL A 64 1.72 20.65 -15.70
C VAL A 64 1.08 19.28 -15.46
N HIS A 65 1.21 18.30 -16.37
CA HIS A 65 0.59 16.97 -16.16
C HIS A 65 1.10 16.22 -14.93
N ILE A 66 2.41 16.23 -14.65
CA ILE A 66 2.95 15.50 -13.50
C ILE A 66 2.52 16.13 -12.17
N GLU A 67 2.42 17.47 -12.13
CA GLU A 67 1.91 18.20 -10.97
C GLU A 67 0.43 17.84 -10.70
N TRP A 68 -0.40 17.81 -11.74
CA TRP A 68 -1.79 17.37 -11.62
C TRP A 68 -1.92 15.90 -11.19
N VAL A 69 -1.04 15.01 -11.65
CA VAL A 69 -1.01 13.61 -11.18
C VAL A 69 -0.80 13.56 -9.67
N ILE A 70 0.17 14.33 -9.16
CA ILE A 70 0.47 14.38 -7.71
C ILE A 70 -0.72 14.97 -6.94
N GLN A 71 -1.26 16.10 -7.38
CA GLN A 71 -2.38 16.77 -6.73
C GLN A 71 -3.63 15.88 -6.68
N LEU A 72 -4.01 15.27 -7.80
CA LEU A 72 -5.17 14.38 -7.86
C LEU A 72 -4.99 13.11 -7.03
N SER A 73 -3.77 12.60 -6.91
CA SER A 73 -3.49 11.47 -6.03
C SER A 73 -3.70 11.82 -4.55
N GLN A 74 -3.32 13.05 -4.13
CA GLN A 74 -3.61 13.54 -2.77
C GLN A 74 -5.12 13.74 -2.55
N VAL A 75 -5.83 14.31 -3.53
CA VAL A 75 -7.29 14.46 -3.48
C VAL A 75 -7.97 13.09 -3.35
N ALA A 76 -7.50 12.07 -4.08
CA ALA A 76 -8.03 10.71 -3.99
C ALA A 76 -7.88 10.13 -2.58
N GLU A 77 -6.71 10.26 -1.96
CA GLU A 77 -6.47 9.81 -0.58
C GLU A 77 -7.39 10.53 0.42
N GLY A 78 -7.58 11.84 0.26
CA GLY A 78 -8.48 12.63 1.10
C GLY A 78 -9.95 12.27 0.94
N LEU A 79 -10.41 12.01 -0.29
CA LEU A 79 -11.77 11.54 -0.56
C LEU A 79 -12.03 10.17 0.07
N MET A 80 -11.08 9.22 -0.08
CA MET A 80 -11.19 7.90 0.55
C MET A 80 -11.21 8.01 2.08
N ALA A 81 -10.42 8.92 2.68
CA ALA A 81 -10.45 9.16 4.11
C ALA A 81 -11.80 9.71 4.61
N LYS A 82 -12.41 10.66 3.88
CA LYS A 82 -13.76 11.17 4.21
C LYS A 82 -14.84 10.09 4.07
N MET A 83 -14.79 9.30 2.99
CA MET A 83 -15.73 8.18 2.80
C MET A 83 -15.57 7.13 3.90
N TYR A 84 -14.34 6.78 4.26
CA TYR A 84 -14.05 5.86 5.34
C TYR A 84 -14.58 6.35 6.69
N ARG A 85 -14.42 7.64 7.00
CA ARG A 85 -15.02 8.26 8.19
C ARG A 85 -16.55 8.13 8.18
N LEU A 86 -17.20 8.34 7.04
CA LEU A 86 -18.66 8.17 6.92
C LEU A 86 -19.07 6.71 7.19
N ILE A 87 -18.34 5.74 6.62
CA ILE A 87 -18.60 4.31 6.83
C ILE A 87 -18.52 3.97 8.32
N GLN A 88 -17.52 4.48 9.04
CA GLN A 88 -17.38 4.30 10.48
C GLN A 88 -18.51 4.96 11.29
N ILE A 89 -18.91 6.19 10.93
CA ILE A 89 -20.04 6.88 11.58
C ILE A 89 -21.34 6.09 11.41
N LEU A 90 -21.53 5.49 10.24
CA LEU A 90 -22.72 4.72 9.88
C LEU A 90 -22.66 3.25 10.31
N ASP A 91 -21.59 2.82 10.98
CA ASP A 91 -21.39 1.45 11.48
C ASP A 91 -21.49 0.38 10.37
N HIS A 92 -20.71 0.57 9.30
CA HIS A 92 -20.57 -0.37 8.16
C HIS A 92 -21.91 -0.85 7.57
N PRO A 93 -22.68 0.04 6.92
CA PRO A 93 -24.03 -0.28 6.45
C PRO A 93 -24.07 -1.35 5.34
N ASP A 94 -25.02 -2.29 5.41
CA ASP A 94 -25.30 -3.21 4.31
C ASP A 94 -26.27 -2.59 3.29
N LEU A 95 -25.67 -2.06 2.23
CA LEU A 95 -26.37 -1.33 1.17
C LEU A 95 -27.05 -2.25 0.15
N VAL A 96 -26.65 -3.51 0.05
CA VAL A 96 -27.20 -4.47 -0.91
C VAL A 96 -28.53 -5.00 -0.41
N SER A 97 -28.57 -5.42 0.86
CA SER A 97 -29.80 -5.93 1.48
C SER A 97 -30.72 -4.81 2.00
N TYR A 98 -30.21 -3.57 2.07
CA TYR A 98 -30.87 -2.42 2.71
C TYR A 98 -31.19 -2.69 4.19
N THR A 99 -30.34 -3.42 4.89
CA THR A 99 -30.44 -3.64 6.33
C THR A 99 -29.50 -2.71 7.08
N PHE A 100 -30.06 -1.86 7.94
CA PHE A 100 -29.33 -0.86 8.71
C PHE A 100 -29.47 -1.15 10.21
N THR A 101 -28.36 -1.03 10.93
CA THR A 101 -28.26 -1.22 12.39
C THR A 101 -28.95 -0.08 13.15
N GLU A 102 -29.19 -0.25 14.45
CA GLU A 102 -29.72 0.85 15.27
C GLU A 102 -28.70 1.99 15.42
N SER A 103 -27.41 1.66 15.45
CA SER A 103 -26.27 2.59 15.42
C SER A 103 -26.29 3.48 14.19
N PHE A 104 -26.59 2.93 13.00
CA PHE A 104 -26.75 3.71 11.76
C PHE A 104 -27.74 4.88 11.94
N TRP A 105 -28.92 4.61 12.51
CA TRP A 105 -29.95 5.63 12.71
C TRP A 105 -29.61 6.58 13.88
N LYS A 106 -28.99 6.06 14.94
CA LYS A 106 -28.53 6.86 16.09
C LYS A 106 -27.40 7.82 15.75
N ALA A 107 -26.65 7.58 14.67
CA ALA A 107 -25.59 8.46 14.20
C ALA A 107 -26.10 9.87 13.81
N GLY A 108 -27.40 10.04 13.55
CA GLY A 108 -28.02 11.35 13.30
C GLY A 108 -27.71 11.97 11.93
N VAL A 109 -27.01 11.24 11.04
CA VAL A 109 -26.75 11.64 9.66
C VAL A 109 -28.05 11.59 8.84
N PHE A 110 -28.81 10.51 8.97
CA PHE A 110 -30.12 10.35 8.35
C PHE A 110 -31.23 10.50 9.39
N PRO A 111 -32.42 10.96 9.00
CA PRO A 111 -33.57 10.90 9.88
C PRO A 111 -33.91 9.45 10.19
N ASN A 112 -34.25 9.18 11.46
CA ASN A 112 -34.71 7.85 11.90
C ASN A 112 -36.15 7.58 11.43
N CYS A 113 -36.33 7.56 10.12
CA CYS A 113 -37.60 7.32 9.43
C CYS A 113 -37.40 6.26 8.33
N PRO A 114 -37.14 4.99 8.68
CA PRO A 114 -36.79 3.95 7.69
C PRO A 114 -37.86 3.77 6.61
N ARG A 115 -39.14 3.95 6.94
CA ARG A 115 -40.26 3.89 5.98
C ARG A 115 -40.21 4.97 4.91
N ILE A 116 -39.49 6.06 5.12
CA ILE A 116 -39.26 7.14 4.15
C ILE A 116 -37.89 6.98 3.48
N CYS A 117 -36.84 6.72 4.25
CA CYS A 117 -35.46 6.61 3.75
C CYS A 117 -35.23 5.41 2.83
N LEU A 118 -35.87 4.26 3.11
CA LEU A 118 -35.68 3.06 2.29
C LEU A 118 -36.30 3.20 0.89
N PRO A 119 -37.56 3.66 0.72
CA PRO A 119 -38.14 3.86 -0.60
C PRO A 119 -37.37 4.85 -1.48
N VAL A 120 -36.86 5.96 -0.92
CA VAL A 120 -36.12 6.95 -1.70
C VAL A 120 -34.81 6.38 -2.27
N SER A 121 -34.16 5.47 -1.54
CA SER A 121 -32.95 4.81 -2.02
C SER A 121 -33.26 3.67 -3.00
N LYS A 122 -34.27 2.83 -2.71
CA LYS A 122 -34.64 1.67 -3.53
C LYS A 122 -35.25 2.04 -4.89
N LYS A 123 -35.96 3.18 -4.97
CA LYS A 123 -36.61 3.64 -6.20
C LYS A 123 -35.76 4.65 -6.99
N PHE A 124 -34.54 4.92 -6.55
CA PHE A 124 -33.60 5.71 -7.34
C PHE A 124 -33.47 5.13 -8.77
N PRO A 125 -33.47 5.94 -9.84
CA PRO A 125 -33.33 7.41 -9.88
C PRO A 125 -34.65 8.20 -9.85
N ASP A 126 -35.78 7.60 -9.48
CA ASP A 126 -37.07 8.33 -9.41
C ASP A 126 -37.00 9.52 -8.44
N HIS A 127 -37.61 10.63 -8.85
CA HIS A 127 -37.65 11.86 -8.04
C HIS A 127 -38.45 11.66 -6.74
N PRO A 128 -38.02 12.20 -5.56
CA PRO A 128 -38.71 12.00 -4.29
C PRO A 128 -40.19 12.37 -4.33
N ASN A 129 -40.52 13.50 -4.99
CA ASN A 129 -41.90 13.97 -5.16
C ASN A 129 -42.83 12.97 -5.89
N LYS A 130 -42.29 12.08 -6.73
CA LYS A 130 -43.09 11.03 -7.41
C LYS A 130 -43.42 9.86 -6.51
N LEU A 131 -42.73 9.72 -5.37
CA LEU A 131 -42.85 8.57 -4.49
C LEU A 131 -44.05 8.63 -3.54
N GLN A 132 -44.76 9.76 -3.50
CA GLN A 132 -45.94 9.99 -2.64
C GLN A 132 -45.67 9.61 -1.17
N LEU A 133 -44.52 10.04 -0.63
CA LEU A 133 -44.02 9.62 0.69
C LEU A 133 -44.98 9.92 1.84
N GLU A 134 -45.78 10.99 1.74
CA GLU A 134 -46.84 11.32 2.70
C GLU A 134 -47.88 10.18 2.83
N ARG A 135 -48.17 9.46 1.73
CA ARG A 135 -49.08 8.30 1.76
C ARG A 135 -48.43 7.05 2.34
N VAL A 136 -47.10 6.99 2.37
CA VAL A 136 -46.33 5.85 2.90
C VAL A 136 -46.29 5.91 4.42
N ASP A 137 -45.94 7.06 4.98
CA ASP A 137 -45.95 7.27 6.44
C ASP A 137 -46.12 8.76 6.76
N LYS A 138 -47.37 9.20 6.96
CA LYS A 138 -47.69 10.60 7.20
C LYS A 138 -47.05 11.14 8.49
N VAL A 139 -47.08 10.36 9.57
CA VAL A 139 -46.56 10.78 10.88
C VAL A 139 -45.06 11.00 10.81
N ALA A 140 -44.32 10.08 10.17
CA ALA A 140 -42.88 10.24 9.96
C ALA A 140 -42.56 11.42 9.01
N PHE A 141 -43.41 11.67 8.01
CA PHE A 141 -43.22 12.74 7.04
C PHE A 141 -43.44 14.13 7.67
N ASP A 142 -44.47 14.26 8.51
CA ASP A 142 -44.75 15.49 9.27
C ASP A 142 -43.59 15.78 10.24
N ALA A 143 -43.11 14.76 10.97
CA ALA A 143 -41.96 14.88 11.87
C ALA A 143 -40.65 15.25 11.13
N LEU A 144 -40.46 14.74 9.91
CA LEU A 144 -39.34 15.08 9.05
C LEU A 144 -39.39 16.55 8.64
N ASN A 145 -40.58 17.07 8.31
CA ASN A 145 -40.78 18.46 7.94
C ASN A 145 -40.48 19.42 9.11
N ASP A 146 -40.90 19.06 10.33
CA ASP A 146 -40.63 19.86 11.54
C ASP A 146 -39.14 19.99 11.87
N SER A 147 -38.33 19.00 11.45
CA SER A 147 -36.88 18.93 11.73
C SER A 147 -36.01 19.04 10.47
N ALA A 148 -36.59 19.52 9.36
CA ALA A 148 -35.96 19.45 8.05
C ALA A 148 -34.65 20.25 7.96
N GLU A 149 -34.57 21.41 8.62
CA GLU A 149 -33.39 22.28 8.60
C GLU A 149 -32.18 21.61 9.27
N THR A 150 -32.39 20.94 10.41
CA THR A 150 -31.32 20.23 11.12
C THR A 150 -30.78 19.07 10.30
N TYR A 151 -31.67 18.25 9.72
CA TYR A 151 -31.22 17.13 8.87
C TYR A 151 -30.55 17.60 7.58
N LEU A 152 -30.99 18.74 7.02
CA LEU A 152 -30.34 19.34 5.85
C LEU A 152 -28.89 19.73 6.19
N GLN A 153 -28.68 20.42 7.33
CA GLN A 153 -27.34 20.79 7.81
C GLN A 153 -26.46 19.56 8.09
N ASN A 154 -27.02 18.49 8.67
CA ASN A 154 -26.26 17.26 8.93
C ASN A 154 -25.87 16.51 7.64
N LEU A 155 -26.68 16.60 6.58
CA LEU A 155 -26.40 15.97 5.28
C LEU A 155 -25.53 16.83 4.37
N GLU A 156 -25.39 18.13 4.64
CA GLU A 156 -24.64 19.07 3.80
C GLU A 156 -23.18 18.66 3.56
N PRO A 157 -22.38 18.24 4.56
CA PRO A 157 -21.01 17.77 4.31
C PRO A 157 -20.94 16.56 3.37
N TRP A 158 -21.98 15.71 3.41
CA TRP A 158 -22.02 14.46 2.64
C TRP A 158 -22.53 14.66 1.21
N ILE A 159 -23.41 15.63 0.97
CA ILE A 159 -23.76 16.02 -0.42
C ILE A 159 -22.59 16.74 -1.10
N LEU A 160 -21.83 17.55 -0.35
CA LEU A 160 -20.60 18.17 -0.85
C LEU A 160 -19.56 17.10 -1.22
N LEU A 161 -19.42 16.05 -0.42
CA LEU A 161 -18.58 14.89 -0.77
C LEU A 161 -19.00 14.26 -2.12
N LEU A 162 -20.30 14.11 -2.40
CA LEU A 162 -20.76 13.59 -3.71
C LEU A 162 -20.41 14.53 -4.87
N LEU A 163 -20.45 15.86 -4.65
CA LEU A 163 -20.02 16.83 -5.64
C LEU A 163 -18.51 16.75 -5.89
N ASP A 164 -17.72 16.55 -4.83
CA ASP A 164 -16.26 16.41 -4.94
C ASP A 164 -15.89 15.11 -5.66
N LEU A 165 -16.59 14.00 -5.40
CA LEU A 165 -16.43 12.75 -6.14
C LEU A 165 -16.72 12.92 -7.63
N MET A 166 -17.81 13.62 -7.99
CA MET A 166 -18.16 13.90 -9.38
C MET A 166 -17.08 14.77 -10.06
N ALA A 167 -16.62 15.83 -9.38
CA ALA A 167 -15.57 16.71 -9.89
C ALA A 167 -14.23 15.96 -10.05
N PHE A 168 -13.87 15.10 -9.09
CA PHE A 168 -12.66 14.29 -9.13
C PHE A 168 -12.73 13.32 -10.31
N ARG A 169 -13.86 12.65 -10.49
CA ARG A 169 -14.08 11.75 -11.62
C ARG A 169 -13.84 12.46 -12.95
N GLU A 170 -14.39 13.65 -13.14
CA GLU A 170 -14.24 14.42 -14.39
C GLU A 170 -12.77 14.80 -14.68
N GLN A 171 -12.05 15.34 -13.69
CA GLN A 171 -10.68 15.81 -13.90
C GLN A 171 -9.66 14.67 -13.98
N ALA A 172 -9.78 13.68 -13.10
CA ALA A 172 -8.90 12.52 -13.11
C ALA A 172 -9.06 11.70 -14.38
N LEU A 173 -10.31 11.44 -14.81
CA LEU A 173 -10.56 10.72 -16.07
C LEU A 173 -10.01 11.50 -17.27
N ARG A 174 -10.20 12.82 -17.33
CA ARG A 174 -9.65 13.67 -18.40
C ARG A 174 -8.13 13.55 -18.46
N LEU A 175 -7.44 13.60 -17.32
CA LEU A 175 -5.98 13.47 -17.27
C LEU A 175 -5.51 12.07 -17.64
N ILE A 176 -6.17 11.02 -17.15
CA ILE A 176 -5.87 9.62 -17.49
C ILE A 176 -6.03 9.39 -19.00
N LEU A 177 -7.09 9.91 -19.61
CA LEU A 177 -7.33 9.80 -21.06
C LEU A 177 -6.24 10.53 -21.86
N ASP A 178 -5.88 11.76 -21.47
CA ASP A 178 -4.84 12.52 -22.16
C ASP A 178 -3.48 11.82 -22.03
N LEU A 179 -3.09 11.37 -20.83
CA LEU A 179 -1.87 10.59 -20.62
C LEU A 179 -1.86 9.30 -21.44
N SER A 180 -2.96 8.53 -21.41
CA SER A 180 -3.08 7.27 -22.17
C SER A 180 -2.84 7.47 -23.67
N SER A 181 -3.40 8.55 -24.24
CA SER A 181 -3.28 8.87 -25.67
C SER A 181 -1.95 9.51 -26.06
N THR A 182 -1.28 10.19 -25.12
CA THR A 182 -0.06 10.96 -25.40
C THR A 182 1.22 10.24 -25.04
N VAL A 183 1.17 9.25 -24.16
CA VAL A 183 2.34 8.51 -23.70
C VAL A 183 2.63 7.36 -24.67
N ILE A 184 3.91 7.18 -25.02
CA ILE A 184 4.40 5.98 -25.73
C ILE A 184 4.30 4.74 -24.83
N THR A 185 4.69 3.58 -25.34
CA THR A 185 4.74 2.34 -24.55
C THR A 185 5.49 2.54 -23.22
N LEU A 186 4.82 2.20 -22.12
CA LEU A 186 5.34 2.28 -20.77
C LEU A 186 5.95 0.92 -20.40
N LEU A 187 7.25 0.91 -20.10
CA LEU A 187 8.02 -0.26 -19.73
C LEU A 187 8.75 -0.03 -18.40
N PRO A 188 8.70 -0.98 -17.45
CA PRO A 188 9.32 -0.82 -16.12
C PRO A 188 10.81 -0.44 -16.14
N HIS A 189 11.56 -0.90 -17.15
CA HIS A 189 13.00 -0.68 -17.24
C HIS A 189 13.39 0.64 -17.94
N GLN A 190 12.47 1.28 -18.69
CA GLN A 190 12.77 2.47 -19.49
C GLN A 190 12.20 3.75 -18.86
N ASN A 191 10.90 3.76 -18.57
CA ASN A 191 10.14 4.91 -18.08
C ASN A 191 9.37 4.57 -16.80
N SER A 192 10.03 3.86 -15.88
CA SER A 192 9.48 3.40 -14.60
C SER A 192 8.75 4.50 -13.82
N LEU A 193 9.35 5.69 -13.71
CA LEU A 193 8.78 6.79 -12.92
C LEU A 193 7.44 7.29 -13.48
N ILE A 194 7.34 7.38 -14.82
CA ILE A 194 6.10 7.81 -15.49
C ILE A 194 5.06 6.69 -15.49
N LEU A 195 5.51 5.44 -15.66
CA LEU A 195 4.67 4.25 -15.54
C LEU A 195 4.00 4.19 -14.15
N HIS A 196 4.76 4.37 -13.07
CA HIS A 196 4.23 4.43 -11.71
C HIS A 196 3.30 5.62 -11.52
N ALA A 197 3.69 6.83 -11.93
CA ALA A 197 2.84 8.02 -11.81
C ALA A 197 1.46 7.84 -12.52
N PHE A 198 1.46 7.28 -13.72
CA PHE A 198 0.24 6.99 -14.47
C PHE A 198 -0.62 5.93 -13.77
N MET A 199 -0.02 4.79 -13.40
CA MET A 199 -0.75 3.68 -12.79
C MET A 199 -1.21 3.94 -11.37
N ASP A 200 -0.48 4.74 -10.59
CA ASP A 200 -0.87 5.16 -9.24
C ASP A 200 -2.12 6.05 -9.30
N LEU A 201 -2.18 7.00 -10.24
CA LEU A 201 -3.39 7.80 -10.47
C LEU A 201 -4.56 6.93 -10.96
N PHE A 202 -4.30 6.03 -11.92
CA PHE A 202 -5.32 5.10 -12.41
C PHE A 202 -5.90 4.25 -11.28
N CYS A 203 -5.04 3.62 -10.46
CA CYS A 203 -5.49 2.80 -9.34
C CYS A 203 -6.21 3.62 -8.27
N SER A 204 -5.76 4.85 -8.00
CA SER A 204 -6.43 5.76 -7.08
C SER A 204 -7.81 6.16 -7.59
N PHE A 205 -7.95 6.45 -8.89
CA PHE A 205 -9.24 6.71 -9.54
C PHE A 205 -10.19 5.53 -9.39
N VAL A 206 -9.72 4.30 -9.64
CA VAL A 206 -10.52 3.08 -9.46
C VAL A 206 -10.92 2.92 -8.00
N ARG A 207 -9.98 3.01 -7.04
CA ARG A 207 -10.24 2.83 -5.60
C ARG A 207 -11.25 3.84 -5.05
N VAL A 208 -11.13 5.12 -5.39
CA VAL A 208 -12.10 6.16 -4.95
C VAL A 208 -13.52 5.77 -5.36
N ASN A 209 -13.70 5.35 -6.61
CA ASN A 209 -15.03 4.97 -7.10
C ASN A 209 -15.54 3.67 -6.48
N LEU A 210 -14.69 2.68 -6.23
CA LEU A 210 -15.09 1.43 -5.55
C LEU A 210 -15.40 1.63 -4.06
N VAL A 211 -14.63 2.46 -3.34
CA VAL A 211 -14.95 2.85 -1.96
C VAL A 211 -16.30 3.58 -1.90
N SER A 212 -16.65 4.33 -2.95
CA SER A 212 -17.94 5.02 -3.02
C SER A 212 -19.15 4.08 -3.01
N GLU A 213 -18.96 2.80 -3.33
CA GLU A 213 -20.00 1.77 -3.21
C GLU A 213 -20.42 1.52 -1.77
N LYS A 214 -19.51 1.70 -0.81
CA LYS A 214 -19.71 1.42 0.62
C LYS A 214 -20.47 2.53 1.36
N ILE A 215 -20.77 3.65 0.69
CA ILE A 215 -21.55 4.76 1.25
C ILE A 215 -22.95 4.84 0.60
N PRO A 216 -24.00 5.24 1.33
CA PRO A 216 -25.38 5.29 0.83
C PRO A 216 -25.64 6.48 -0.12
N ARG A 217 -24.90 6.59 -1.23
CA ARG A 217 -24.91 7.72 -2.20
C ARG A 217 -26.32 8.13 -2.63
N LYS A 218 -27.15 7.14 -2.99
CA LYS A 218 -28.55 7.34 -3.41
C LYS A 218 -29.39 7.97 -2.31
N MET A 219 -29.26 7.47 -1.08
CA MET A 219 -30.02 7.97 0.06
C MET A 219 -29.59 9.39 0.43
N ILE A 220 -28.28 9.68 0.44
CA ILE A 220 -27.74 11.03 0.70
C ILE A 220 -28.36 12.03 -0.29
N LEU A 221 -28.25 11.76 -1.58
CA LEU A 221 -28.73 12.64 -2.65
C LEU A 221 -30.25 12.86 -2.59
N GLN A 222 -31.02 11.78 -2.48
CA GLN A 222 -32.48 11.83 -2.51
C GLN A 222 -33.06 12.49 -1.25
N MET A 223 -32.50 12.18 -0.07
CA MET A 223 -32.93 12.81 1.20
C MET A 223 -32.56 14.28 1.25
N TYR A 224 -31.36 14.66 0.79
CA TYR A 224 -30.96 16.06 0.75
C TYR A 224 -31.90 16.89 -0.15
N ASN A 225 -32.22 16.40 -1.34
CA ASN A 225 -33.14 17.12 -2.23
C ASN A 225 -34.57 17.18 -1.66
N LEU A 226 -35.04 16.10 -1.03
CA LEU A 226 -36.34 16.09 -0.36
C LEU A 226 -36.41 17.19 0.72
N LEU A 227 -35.42 17.26 1.60
CA LEU A 227 -35.35 18.26 2.67
C LEU A 227 -35.23 19.69 2.12
N HIS A 228 -34.41 19.87 1.07
CA HIS A 228 -34.27 21.17 0.41
C HIS A 228 -35.58 21.63 -0.23
N THR A 229 -36.32 20.74 -0.91
CA THR A 229 -37.60 21.09 -1.53
C THR A 229 -38.66 21.46 -0.48
N MET A 230 -38.67 20.80 0.68
CA MET A 230 -39.54 21.18 1.81
C MET A 230 -39.27 22.61 2.29
N LEU A 231 -37.99 23.01 2.38
CA LEU A 231 -37.59 24.33 2.90
C LEU A 231 -37.60 25.46 1.85
N ARG A 232 -37.49 25.13 0.56
CA ARG A 232 -37.33 26.10 -0.54
C ARG A 232 -38.50 26.12 -1.53
N ASN A 233 -39.72 25.96 -1.01
CA ASN A 233 -40.98 26.06 -1.76
C ASN A 233 -41.05 25.10 -2.97
N GLY A 234 -40.61 23.85 -2.79
CA GLY A 234 -40.71 22.79 -3.80
C GLY A 234 -39.67 22.85 -4.92
N ARG A 235 -38.62 23.67 -4.78
CA ARG A 235 -37.53 23.76 -5.75
C ARG A 235 -36.40 22.77 -5.45
N ASP A 236 -35.97 22.06 -6.47
CA ASP A 236 -34.82 21.17 -6.41
C ASP A 236 -33.51 21.96 -6.24
N CYS A 237 -32.49 21.30 -5.72
CA CYS A 237 -31.14 21.86 -5.68
C CYS A 237 -30.59 22.02 -7.10
N GLU A 238 -29.82 23.09 -7.37
CA GLU A 238 -29.29 23.38 -8.71
C GLU A 238 -28.46 22.23 -9.31
N PHE A 239 -27.73 21.51 -8.48
CA PHE A 239 -26.86 20.39 -8.88
C PHE A 239 -27.55 19.01 -8.83
N TYR A 240 -28.81 18.94 -8.41
CA TYR A 240 -29.50 17.67 -8.15
C TYR A 240 -29.51 16.73 -9.36
N HIS A 241 -29.98 17.20 -10.52
CA HIS A 241 -30.07 16.37 -11.72
C HIS A 241 -28.71 15.88 -12.23
N ARG A 242 -27.66 16.70 -12.09
CA ARG A 242 -26.30 16.32 -12.49
C ARG A 242 -25.75 15.22 -11.58
N LEU A 243 -25.99 15.33 -10.27
CA LEU A 243 -25.63 14.28 -9.31
C LEU A 243 -26.45 12.99 -9.52
N VAL A 244 -27.74 13.09 -9.85
CA VAL A 244 -28.55 11.90 -10.16
C VAL A 244 -27.95 11.16 -11.35
N GLN A 245 -27.63 11.86 -12.43
CA GLN A 245 -26.99 11.25 -13.61
C GLN A 245 -25.66 10.58 -13.26
N PHE A 246 -24.81 11.25 -12.46
CA PHE A 246 -23.53 10.70 -12.03
C PHE A 246 -23.68 9.45 -11.15
N VAL A 247 -24.55 9.49 -10.14
CA VAL A 247 -24.76 8.36 -9.23
C VAL A 247 -25.39 7.18 -9.98
N ASP A 248 -26.32 7.43 -10.90
CA ASP A 248 -26.99 6.40 -11.72
C ASP A 248 -26.03 5.72 -12.70
N SER A 249 -25.14 6.48 -13.37
CA SER A 249 -24.15 5.90 -14.28
C SER A 249 -23.09 5.07 -13.56
N TYR A 250 -22.91 5.29 -12.24
CA TYR A 250 -22.00 4.54 -11.37
C TYR A 250 -22.77 3.68 -10.36
N ASP A 251 -23.90 3.10 -10.77
CA ASP A 251 -24.66 2.15 -9.96
C ASP A 251 -24.79 0.79 -10.67
N PRO A 252 -24.00 -0.24 -10.26
CA PRO A 252 -22.89 -0.18 -9.30
C PRO A 252 -21.65 0.54 -9.88
N PRO A 253 -20.72 1.05 -9.06
CA PRO A 253 -19.58 1.86 -9.54
C PRO A 253 -18.71 1.16 -10.56
N LEU A 254 -18.54 -0.16 -10.43
CA LEU A 254 -17.69 -0.91 -11.33
C LEU A 254 -18.19 -0.90 -12.78
N LYS A 255 -19.51 -0.83 -12.99
CA LYS A 255 -20.09 -0.70 -14.33
C LYS A 255 -19.69 0.64 -14.97
N GLY A 256 -19.84 1.75 -14.23
CA GLY A 256 -19.43 3.07 -14.69
C GLY A 256 -17.92 3.15 -14.97
N LEU A 257 -17.10 2.50 -14.13
CA LEU A 257 -15.66 2.41 -14.35
C LEU A 257 -15.29 1.68 -15.64
N GLN A 258 -15.92 0.53 -15.93
CA GLN A 258 -15.67 -0.22 -17.17
C GLN A 258 -16.06 0.59 -18.41
N GLU A 259 -17.14 1.37 -18.35
CA GLU A 259 -17.59 2.24 -19.44
C GLU A 259 -16.61 3.40 -19.68
N ASP A 260 -16.20 4.10 -18.62
CA ASP A 260 -15.31 5.26 -18.69
C ASP A 260 -13.88 4.91 -19.12
N LEU A 261 -13.36 3.77 -18.67
CA LEU A 261 -11.98 3.36 -18.90
C LEU A 261 -11.81 2.55 -20.19
N ASN A 262 -12.87 2.32 -20.96
CA ASN A 262 -12.82 1.56 -22.20
C ASN A 262 -11.75 2.11 -23.20
N PHE A 263 -11.64 3.43 -23.35
CA PHE A 263 -10.63 4.05 -24.20
C PHE A 263 -9.19 3.96 -23.67
N VAL A 264 -9.03 3.72 -22.37
CA VAL A 264 -7.75 3.56 -21.69
C VAL A 264 -7.31 2.09 -21.69
N SER A 265 -8.27 1.17 -21.82
CA SER A 265 -8.10 -0.29 -21.74
C SER A 265 -6.86 -0.82 -22.48
N PRO A 266 -6.59 -0.48 -23.77
CA PRO A 266 -5.44 -1.03 -24.48
C PRO A 266 -4.09 -0.63 -23.84
N ARG A 267 -4.00 0.60 -23.32
CA ARG A 267 -2.81 1.09 -22.63
C ARG A 267 -2.60 0.35 -21.31
N ILE A 268 -3.67 0.06 -20.57
CA ILE A 268 -3.60 -0.74 -19.35
C ILE A 268 -3.11 -2.15 -19.67
N GLY A 269 -3.69 -2.82 -20.67
CA GLY A 269 -3.23 -4.15 -21.08
C GLY A 269 -1.74 -4.19 -21.43
N GLU A 270 -1.21 -3.19 -22.15
CA GLU A 270 0.22 -3.12 -22.47
C GLU A 270 1.10 -2.99 -21.21
N VAL A 271 0.67 -2.18 -20.24
CA VAL A 271 1.37 -2.00 -18.97
C VAL A 271 1.36 -3.30 -18.16
N LEU A 272 0.22 -3.99 -18.08
CA LEU A 272 0.08 -5.23 -17.32
C LEU A 272 0.95 -6.36 -17.90
N GLU A 273 1.03 -6.49 -19.22
CA GLU A 273 1.96 -7.43 -19.86
C GLU A 273 3.43 -7.08 -19.58
N ALA A 274 3.76 -5.78 -19.57
CA ALA A 274 5.13 -5.31 -19.33
C ALA A 274 5.65 -5.58 -17.91
N VAL A 275 4.78 -5.60 -16.90
CA VAL A 275 5.16 -5.91 -15.50
C VAL A 275 5.15 -7.41 -15.20
N GLY A 276 4.50 -8.23 -16.02
CA GLY A 276 4.37 -9.68 -15.87
C GLY A 276 5.68 -10.42 -15.53
N PRO A 277 6.80 -10.16 -16.24
CA PRO A 277 8.08 -10.81 -15.94
C PRO A 277 8.59 -10.62 -14.50
N ILE A 278 8.35 -9.44 -13.90
CA ILE A 278 8.77 -9.12 -12.53
C ILE A 278 7.86 -9.84 -11.53
N ILE A 279 6.56 -9.93 -11.82
CA ILE A 279 5.59 -10.70 -11.02
C ILE A 279 6.01 -12.17 -11.01
N PHE A 280 6.26 -12.78 -12.17
CA PHE A 280 6.69 -14.17 -12.26
C PHE A 280 8.00 -14.45 -11.51
N LEU A 281 8.97 -13.53 -11.58
CA LEU A 281 10.21 -13.64 -10.80
C LEU A 281 9.93 -13.66 -9.29
N SER A 282 9.04 -12.80 -8.80
CA SER A 282 8.72 -12.72 -7.38
C SER A 282 7.95 -13.93 -6.84
N THR A 283 7.26 -14.67 -7.70
CA THR A 283 6.55 -15.91 -7.34
C THR A 283 7.50 -17.11 -7.30
N ASP A 284 8.62 -17.08 -8.02
CA ASP A 284 9.61 -18.16 -8.03
C ASP A 284 10.62 -18.04 -6.87
N THR A 285 10.19 -18.48 -5.68
CA THR A 285 10.99 -18.50 -4.44
C THR A 285 12.32 -19.24 -4.61
N LYS A 286 12.34 -20.30 -5.43
CA LYS A 286 13.54 -21.11 -5.70
C LYS A 286 14.54 -20.32 -6.52
N LYS A 287 14.09 -19.64 -7.57
CA LYS A 287 14.94 -18.78 -8.39
C LYS A 287 15.47 -17.59 -7.61
N LEU A 288 14.63 -16.94 -6.79
CA LEU A 288 15.05 -15.85 -5.91
C LEU A 288 16.21 -16.27 -4.99
N ARG A 289 16.09 -17.46 -4.40
CA ARG A 289 17.13 -18.04 -3.52
C ARG A 289 18.39 -18.45 -4.28
N ASN A 290 18.25 -19.23 -5.36
CA ASN A 290 19.37 -19.83 -6.06
C ASN A 290 20.25 -18.81 -6.79
N GLU A 291 19.64 -17.77 -7.33
CA GLU A 291 20.35 -16.67 -8.00
C GLU A 291 20.73 -15.53 -7.03
N GLY A 292 20.28 -15.60 -5.77
CA GLY A 292 20.67 -14.65 -4.71
C GLY A 292 20.18 -13.22 -4.94
N PHE A 293 18.95 -13.04 -5.43
CA PHE A 293 18.39 -11.70 -5.70
C PHE A 293 18.26 -10.83 -4.44
N LEU A 294 18.03 -11.45 -3.29
CA LEU A 294 17.94 -10.79 -1.98
C LEU A 294 19.10 -11.21 -1.05
N SER A 295 20.15 -11.84 -1.59
CA SER A 295 21.29 -12.28 -0.78
C SER A 295 22.35 -11.18 -0.74
N PRO A 296 22.87 -10.81 0.45
CA PRO A 296 23.92 -9.79 0.57
C PRO A 296 25.27 -10.21 -0.05
N PHE A 297 25.42 -11.47 -0.43
CA PHE A 297 26.58 -12.02 -1.13
C PHE A 297 26.14 -12.97 -2.26
N HIS A 298 26.99 -13.13 -3.27
CA HIS A 298 26.72 -14.05 -4.38
C HIS A 298 26.71 -15.52 -3.90
N PRO A 299 25.64 -16.30 -4.12
CA PRO A 299 25.57 -17.69 -3.67
C PRO A 299 26.71 -18.59 -4.20
N ARG A 300 27.17 -18.32 -5.44
CA ARG A 300 28.29 -19.05 -6.08
C ARG A 300 29.69 -18.51 -5.74
N TYR A 301 29.80 -17.28 -5.24
CA TYR A 301 31.08 -16.62 -4.97
C TYR A 301 31.02 -15.88 -3.62
N PRO A 302 30.77 -16.60 -2.51
CA PRO A 302 30.54 -15.98 -1.21
C PRO A 302 31.76 -15.23 -0.67
N ASP A 303 32.96 -15.58 -1.13
CA ASP A 303 34.22 -14.95 -0.69
C ASP A 303 34.40 -13.52 -1.25
N ILE A 304 33.62 -13.12 -2.26
CA ILE A 304 33.68 -11.78 -2.86
C ILE A 304 32.51 -10.95 -2.31
N LEU A 305 32.71 -10.39 -1.11
CA LEU A 305 31.67 -9.69 -0.35
C LEU A 305 31.09 -8.45 -1.06
N THR A 306 31.83 -7.85 -2.00
CA THR A 306 31.38 -6.70 -2.81
C THR A 306 30.52 -7.11 -4.01
N ASN A 307 30.42 -8.40 -4.31
CA ASN A 307 29.74 -8.91 -5.48
C ASN A 307 28.35 -9.44 -5.08
N SER A 308 27.37 -8.54 -4.97
CA SER A 308 25.96 -8.95 -4.97
C SER A 308 25.56 -9.38 -6.39
N ALA A 309 24.83 -10.49 -6.54
CA ALA A 309 24.57 -11.09 -7.85
C ALA A 309 23.78 -10.17 -8.81
N HIS A 310 22.67 -9.58 -8.33
CA HIS A 310 21.71 -8.88 -9.19
C HIS A 310 21.10 -7.61 -8.55
N PRO A 311 21.89 -6.61 -8.12
CA PRO A 311 21.38 -5.45 -7.39
C PRO A 311 20.35 -4.63 -8.20
N MET A 312 20.53 -4.49 -9.52
CA MET A 312 19.58 -3.78 -10.38
C MET A 312 18.24 -4.52 -10.55
N ARG A 313 18.26 -5.85 -10.70
CA ARG A 313 17.01 -6.63 -10.81
C ARG A 313 16.33 -6.81 -9.46
N ALA A 314 17.08 -6.75 -8.37
CA ALA A 314 16.53 -6.74 -7.03
C ALA A 314 15.70 -5.48 -6.81
N GLN A 315 16.16 -4.31 -7.28
CA GLN A 315 15.46 -3.04 -7.16
C GLN A 315 14.02 -3.07 -7.68
N ASP A 316 13.78 -3.76 -8.80
CA ASP A 316 12.44 -3.87 -9.39
C ASP A 316 11.46 -4.67 -8.49
N LEU A 317 11.97 -5.55 -7.63
CA LEU A 317 11.16 -6.31 -6.68
C LEU A 317 10.53 -5.41 -5.61
N ALA A 318 11.09 -4.23 -5.31
CA ALA A 318 10.49 -3.27 -4.39
C ALA A 318 9.09 -2.77 -4.85
N ASN A 319 8.80 -2.89 -6.15
CA ASN A 319 7.57 -2.41 -6.76
C ASN A 319 6.53 -3.51 -7.02
N VAL A 320 6.87 -4.77 -6.72
CA VAL A 320 6.03 -5.91 -7.16
C VAL A 320 4.66 -5.94 -6.50
N THR A 321 4.54 -5.37 -5.29
CA THR A 321 3.25 -5.22 -4.61
C THR A 321 2.31 -4.33 -5.42
N SER A 322 2.80 -3.18 -5.90
CA SER A 322 2.04 -2.31 -6.79
C SER A 322 1.66 -3.04 -8.08
N TYR A 323 2.59 -3.79 -8.69
CA TYR A 323 2.31 -4.53 -9.93
C TYR A 323 1.22 -5.58 -9.77
N ARG A 324 1.16 -6.28 -8.63
CA ARG A 324 0.05 -7.20 -8.31
C ARG A 324 -1.28 -6.44 -8.21
N GLU A 325 -1.31 -5.33 -7.49
CA GLU A 325 -2.52 -4.51 -7.35
C GLU A 325 -2.99 -3.95 -8.69
N TRP A 326 -2.06 -3.53 -9.55
CA TRP A 326 -2.37 -3.05 -10.90
C TRP A 326 -3.02 -4.13 -11.75
N VAL A 327 -2.54 -5.38 -11.66
CA VAL A 327 -3.13 -6.53 -12.35
C VAL A 327 -4.55 -6.81 -11.83
N LEU A 328 -4.76 -6.80 -10.51
CA LEU A 328 -6.07 -7.03 -9.91
C LEU A 328 -7.09 -5.96 -10.29
N LEU A 329 -6.74 -4.68 -10.14
CA LEU A 329 -7.63 -3.57 -10.48
C LEU A 329 -7.80 -3.43 -12.00
N GLY A 330 -6.70 -3.57 -12.75
CA GLY A 330 -6.67 -3.37 -14.19
C GLY A 330 -7.54 -4.37 -14.93
N TYR A 331 -7.44 -5.66 -14.66
CA TYR A 331 -8.31 -6.65 -15.31
C TYR A 331 -9.75 -6.64 -14.79
N LEU A 332 -10.00 -6.10 -13.59
CA LEU A 332 -11.35 -5.92 -13.07
C LEU A 332 -12.12 -4.83 -13.83
N VAL A 333 -11.46 -3.70 -14.14
CA VAL A 333 -12.08 -2.56 -14.84
C VAL A 333 -11.85 -2.56 -16.36
N CYS A 334 -10.85 -3.30 -16.85
CA CYS A 334 -10.56 -3.49 -18.28
C CYS A 334 -10.58 -4.99 -18.63
N PRO A 335 -11.76 -5.64 -18.59
CA PRO A 335 -11.87 -7.09 -18.70
C PRO A 335 -11.44 -7.63 -20.07
N ASP A 336 -11.58 -6.84 -21.14
CA ASP A 336 -11.19 -7.25 -22.49
C ASP A 336 -9.69 -7.49 -22.63
N GLU A 337 -8.87 -6.87 -21.78
CA GLU A 337 -7.40 -7.08 -21.78
C GLU A 337 -7.00 -8.47 -21.27
N LEU A 338 -7.91 -9.22 -20.63
CA LEU A 338 -7.69 -10.64 -20.32
C LEU A 338 -7.65 -11.52 -21.57
N LEU A 339 -8.16 -11.04 -22.71
CA LEU A 339 -8.17 -11.78 -23.97
C LEU A 339 -6.81 -11.74 -24.69
N ARG A 340 -5.79 -11.10 -24.11
CA ARG A 340 -4.41 -11.20 -24.60
C ARG A 340 -3.78 -12.52 -24.14
N VAL A 341 -2.86 -13.04 -24.94
CA VAL A 341 -2.26 -14.37 -24.72
C VAL A 341 -1.51 -14.44 -23.40
N THR A 342 -0.73 -13.41 -23.03
CA THR A 342 0.08 -13.45 -21.80
C THR A 342 -0.71 -13.06 -20.54
N SER A 343 -1.85 -12.37 -20.70
CA SER A 343 -2.70 -11.94 -19.59
C SER A 343 -3.27 -13.09 -18.78
N ILE A 344 -3.51 -14.26 -19.39
CA ILE A 344 -4.06 -15.44 -18.70
C ILE A 344 -3.10 -15.90 -17.61
N ASP A 345 -1.81 -16.07 -17.93
CA ASP A 345 -0.82 -16.57 -16.98
C ASP A 345 -0.56 -15.55 -15.87
N ILE A 346 -0.49 -14.26 -16.22
CA ILE A 346 -0.30 -13.17 -15.25
C ILE A 346 -1.48 -13.11 -14.28
N SER A 347 -2.72 -13.04 -14.79
CA SER A 347 -3.92 -12.98 -13.96
C SER A 347 -4.10 -14.23 -13.11
N MET A 348 -3.81 -15.42 -13.65
CA MET A 348 -3.88 -16.68 -12.91
C MET A 348 -2.96 -16.69 -11.69
N VAL A 349 -1.72 -16.23 -11.83
CA VAL A 349 -0.77 -16.13 -10.71
C VAL A 349 -1.29 -15.16 -9.64
N VAL A 350 -1.71 -13.96 -10.03
CA VAL A 350 -2.10 -12.93 -9.06
C VAL A 350 -3.45 -13.24 -8.39
N LEU A 351 -4.44 -13.75 -9.12
CA LEU A 351 -5.74 -14.15 -8.56
C LEU A 351 -5.61 -15.34 -7.60
N LYS A 352 -4.70 -16.28 -7.87
CA LYS A 352 -4.47 -17.43 -6.99
C LYS A 352 -3.85 -17.05 -5.64
N GLU A 353 -3.17 -15.91 -5.59
CA GLU A 353 -2.45 -15.38 -4.41
C GLU A 353 -3.31 -14.44 -3.55
N ASN A 354 -4.51 -14.05 -3.98
CA ASN A 354 -5.31 -13.06 -3.25
C ASN A 354 -6.76 -13.53 -3.15
N LEU A 355 -7.35 -13.42 -1.95
CA LEU A 355 -8.76 -13.74 -1.74
C LEU A 355 -9.61 -12.48 -1.64
N ILE A 356 -9.02 -11.42 -1.10
CA ILE A 356 -9.61 -10.10 -1.02
C ILE A 356 -8.77 -9.06 -1.74
N MET A 357 -9.40 -7.93 -2.05
CA MET A 357 -8.72 -6.74 -2.52
C MET A 357 -9.01 -5.59 -1.57
N ALA A 358 -7.96 -5.10 -0.91
CA ALA A 358 -8.04 -3.94 -0.03
C ALA A 358 -8.30 -2.67 -0.86
N LEU A 359 -9.35 -1.95 -0.48
CA LEU A 359 -9.75 -0.70 -1.10
C LEU A 359 -9.09 0.49 -0.41
N PHE A 360 -9.31 0.59 0.91
CA PHE A 360 -8.74 1.63 1.74
C PHE A 360 -8.73 1.16 3.19
N ARG A 361 -7.55 1.09 3.81
CA ARG A 361 -7.36 0.62 5.20
C ARG A 361 -7.82 -0.83 5.39
N ASP A 362 -8.84 -1.06 6.20
CA ASP A 362 -9.53 -2.33 6.47
C ASP A 362 -10.79 -2.53 5.61
N GLU A 363 -11.19 -1.56 4.77
CA GLU A 363 -12.25 -1.78 3.80
C GLU A 363 -11.74 -2.61 2.62
N TYR A 364 -12.45 -3.69 2.30
CA TYR A 364 -12.11 -4.62 1.22
C TYR A 364 -13.35 -5.09 0.43
N MET A 365 -13.07 -5.73 -0.71
CA MET A 365 -14.03 -6.51 -1.49
C MET A 365 -13.56 -7.95 -1.65
N LEU A 366 -14.51 -8.86 -1.91
CA LEU A 366 -14.24 -10.28 -2.16
C LEU A 366 -13.84 -10.48 -3.62
N LEU A 367 -12.55 -10.59 -3.87
CA LEU A 367 -11.95 -10.47 -5.19
C LEU A 367 -12.59 -11.42 -6.23
N HIS A 368 -12.74 -12.70 -5.89
CA HIS A 368 -13.26 -13.68 -6.83
C HIS A 368 -14.75 -13.48 -7.14
N GLU A 369 -15.54 -12.98 -6.19
CA GLU A 369 -16.97 -12.70 -6.40
C GLU A 369 -17.14 -11.55 -7.40
N GLU A 370 -16.33 -10.51 -7.28
CA GLU A 370 -16.31 -9.36 -8.21
C GLU A 370 -15.93 -9.79 -9.63
N TYR A 371 -14.91 -10.64 -9.78
CA TYR A 371 -14.54 -11.18 -11.10
C TYR A 371 -15.66 -12.06 -11.71
N GLN A 372 -16.36 -12.83 -10.89
CA GLN A 372 -17.48 -13.64 -11.36
C GLN A 372 -18.70 -12.79 -11.74
N LEU A 373 -18.96 -11.70 -11.01
CA LEU A 373 -20.11 -10.85 -11.22
C LEU A 373 -19.93 -9.88 -12.39
N TYR A 374 -18.71 -9.34 -12.58
CA TYR A 374 -18.49 -8.22 -13.51
C TYR A 374 -17.50 -8.48 -14.64
N VAL A 375 -16.57 -9.43 -14.49
CA VAL A 375 -15.61 -9.78 -15.56
C VAL A 375 -16.14 -10.94 -16.39
N LEU A 376 -16.59 -12.03 -15.75
CA LEU A 376 -17.05 -13.23 -16.43
C LEU A 376 -18.18 -12.95 -17.45
N PRO A 377 -19.21 -12.12 -17.18
CA PRO A 377 -20.24 -11.83 -18.17
C PRO A 377 -19.71 -11.16 -19.44
N LYS A 378 -18.72 -10.26 -19.31
CA LYS A 378 -18.05 -9.60 -20.44
C LYS A 378 -17.26 -10.59 -21.28
N ILE A 379 -16.49 -11.47 -20.64
CA ILE A 379 -15.77 -12.54 -21.34
C ILE A 379 -16.73 -13.49 -22.07
N LEU A 380 -17.87 -13.82 -21.47
CA LEU A 380 -18.90 -14.66 -22.10
C LEU A 380 -19.55 -13.98 -23.32
N GLU A 381 -19.73 -12.67 -23.27
CA GLU A 381 -20.19 -11.86 -24.41
C GLU A 381 -19.18 -11.93 -25.57
N SER A 382 -17.91 -11.62 -25.32
CA SER A 382 -16.83 -11.69 -26.32
C SER A 382 -16.70 -13.10 -26.90
N LYS A 383 -16.78 -14.14 -26.05
CA LYS A 383 -16.80 -15.55 -26.49
C LYS A 383 -17.98 -15.86 -27.43
N ARG A 384 -19.18 -15.33 -27.16
CA ARG A 384 -20.37 -15.53 -28.02
C ARG A 384 -20.20 -14.85 -29.36
N LEU A 385 -19.68 -13.61 -29.36
CA LEU A 385 -19.39 -12.84 -30.58
C LEU A 385 -18.33 -13.56 -31.44
N ALA A 386 -17.20 -13.95 -30.86
CA ALA A 386 -16.13 -14.69 -31.54
C ALA A 386 -16.62 -16.03 -32.11
N LYS A 387 -17.47 -16.77 -31.38
CA LYS A 387 -18.08 -18.02 -31.87
C LYS A 387 -18.86 -17.83 -33.16
N SER A 388 -19.58 -16.71 -33.32
CA SER A 388 -20.35 -16.42 -34.53
C SER A 388 -19.46 -16.04 -35.73
N GLY A 389 -18.27 -15.49 -35.48
CA GLY A 389 -17.29 -15.05 -36.49
C GLY A 389 -16.30 -16.12 -36.97
N ARG A 390 -16.16 -17.25 -36.25
CA ARG A 390 -15.14 -18.28 -36.53
C ARG A 390 -15.08 -18.80 -37.95
N ASN A 391 -16.25 -19.02 -38.56
CA ASN A 391 -16.32 -19.57 -39.90
C ASN A 391 -15.84 -18.58 -40.98
N LYS A 392 -15.56 -17.31 -40.60
CA LYS A 392 -15.22 -16.22 -41.52
C LYS A 392 -13.79 -15.70 -41.36
N GLN A 393 -13.19 -15.77 -40.16
CA GLN A 393 -11.86 -15.20 -39.87
C GLN A 393 -11.05 -16.06 -38.89
N LYS A 394 -9.74 -16.23 -39.15
CA LYS A 394 -8.80 -16.95 -38.26
C LYS A 394 -8.62 -16.26 -36.90
N GLU A 395 -8.68 -14.93 -36.86
CA GLU A 395 -8.57 -14.15 -35.61
C GLU A 395 -9.72 -14.46 -34.65
N ALA A 396 -10.94 -14.63 -35.15
CA ALA A 396 -12.11 -14.99 -34.34
C ALA A 396 -12.01 -16.40 -33.72
N ASP A 397 -11.24 -17.31 -34.33
CA ASP A 397 -10.97 -18.63 -33.73
C ASP A 397 -9.99 -18.53 -32.56
N LEU A 398 -8.91 -17.75 -32.71
CA LEU A 398 -7.95 -17.48 -31.63
C LEU A 398 -8.65 -16.79 -30.45
N GLU A 399 -9.38 -15.71 -30.71
CA GLU A 399 -10.11 -14.96 -29.68
C GLU A 399 -11.10 -15.85 -28.92
N TYR A 400 -11.83 -16.72 -29.63
CA TYR A 400 -12.70 -17.68 -28.94
C TYR A 400 -11.93 -18.65 -28.05
N ASN A 401 -10.81 -19.19 -28.54
CA ASN A 401 -10.02 -20.15 -27.78
C ASN A 401 -9.46 -19.51 -26.51
N VAL A 402 -8.99 -18.26 -26.61
CA VAL A 402 -8.55 -17.47 -25.46
C VAL A 402 -9.72 -17.18 -24.52
N ALA A 403 -10.85 -16.67 -25.01
CA ALA A 403 -12.02 -16.38 -24.17
C ALA A 403 -12.54 -17.63 -23.43
N LYS A 404 -12.47 -18.81 -24.07
CA LYS A 404 -12.78 -20.10 -23.43
C LYS A 404 -11.79 -20.46 -22.32
N GLN A 405 -10.51 -20.16 -22.49
CA GLN A 405 -9.50 -20.38 -21.45
C GLN A 405 -9.69 -19.40 -20.27
N VAL A 406 -9.99 -18.13 -20.55
CA VAL A 406 -10.25 -17.11 -19.52
C VAL A 406 -11.49 -17.48 -18.69
N GLU A 407 -12.59 -17.88 -19.33
CA GLU A 407 -13.79 -18.37 -18.64
C GLU A 407 -13.48 -19.53 -17.70
N LYS A 408 -12.73 -20.53 -18.19
CA LYS A 408 -12.30 -21.67 -17.38
C LYS A 408 -11.46 -21.22 -16.19
N MET A 409 -10.47 -20.35 -16.43
CA MET A 409 -9.57 -19.81 -15.41
C MET A 409 -10.35 -19.07 -14.31
N ILE A 410 -11.27 -18.16 -14.65
CA ILE A 410 -12.09 -17.43 -13.66
C ILE A 410 -12.99 -18.40 -12.84
N CYS A 411 -13.50 -19.46 -13.46
CA CYS A 411 -14.35 -20.43 -12.77
C CYS A 411 -13.58 -21.34 -11.79
N GLU A 412 -12.32 -21.66 -12.09
CA GLU A 412 -11.51 -22.60 -11.30
C GLU A 412 -10.59 -21.89 -10.29
N VAL A 413 -10.15 -20.66 -10.56
CA VAL A 413 -9.12 -19.98 -9.75
C VAL A 413 -9.56 -19.72 -8.31
N HIS A 414 -10.85 -19.47 -8.08
CA HIS A 414 -11.38 -19.27 -6.72
C HIS A 414 -11.11 -20.51 -5.85
N GLU A 415 -11.47 -21.71 -6.33
CA GLU A 415 -11.24 -22.94 -5.56
C GLU A 415 -9.73 -23.21 -5.35
N GLN A 416 -8.90 -22.88 -6.35
CA GLN A 416 -7.45 -23.02 -6.21
C GLN A 416 -6.87 -22.04 -5.18
N ALA A 417 -7.34 -20.80 -5.16
CA ALA A 417 -6.92 -19.81 -4.19
C ALA A 417 -7.29 -20.25 -2.77
N LEU A 418 -8.51 -20.73 -2.53
CA LEU A 418 -8.94 -21.22 -1.21
C LEU A 418 -8.04 -22.32 -0.63
N VAL A 419 -7.43 -23.15 -1.48
CA VAL A 419 -6.57 -24.27 -1.05
C VAL A 419 -5.10 -23.88 -0.96
N SER A 420 -4.60 -23.06 -1.88
CA SER A 420 -3.15 -22.86 -2.07
C SER A 420 -2.63 -21.48 -1.65
N CYS A 421 -3.51 -20.50 -1.47
CA CYS A 421 -3.12 -19.11 -1.24
C CYS A 421 -2.26 -18.96 0.03
N TYR A 422 -2.70 -19.51 1.17
CA TYR A 422 -1.91 -19.48 2.41
C TYR A 422 -0.52 -20.13 2.25
N ALA A 423 -0.44 -21.30 1.60
CA ALA A 423 0.81 -22.03 1.42
C ALA A 423 1.84 -21.24 0.58
N ILE A 424 1.38 -20.55 -0.47
CA ILE A 424 2.24 -19.70 -1.32
C ILE A 424 2.84 -18.56 -0.49
N HIS A 425 2.01 -17.85 0.26
CA HIS A 425 2.45 -16.75 1.13
C HIS A 425 3.36 -17.23 2.27
N HIS A 426 3.04 -18.37 2.88
CA HIS A 426 3.90 -18.97 3.91
C HIS A 426 5.30 -19.31 3.36
N GLU A 427 5.40 -19.88 2.15
CA GLU A 427 6.70 -20.15 1.54
C GLU A 427 7.53 -18.87 1.29
N ARG A 428 6.88 -17.78 0.88
CA ARG A 428 7.52 -16.46 0.75
C ARG A 428 8.00 -15.92 2.09
N ARG A 429 7.18 -16.01 3.14
CA ARG A 429 7.59 -15.62 4.50
C ARG A 429 8.80 -16.42 4.98
N VAL A 430 8.86 -17.72 4.69
CA VAL A 430 10.03 -18.55 5.01
C VAL A 430 11.29 -18.09 4.26
N LEU A 431 11.18 -17.78 2.97
CA LEU A 431 12.30 -17.21 2.20
C LEU A 431 12.76 -15.87 2.80
N LEU A 432 11.84 -14.94 3.03
CA LEU A 432 12.15 -13.61 3.54
C LEU A 432 12.75 -13.65 4.95
N LYS A 433 12.24 -14.55 5.81
CA LYS A 433 12.82 -14.83 7.14
C LYS A 433 14.30 -15.20 7.01
N GLN A 434 14.66 -16.05 6.05
CA GLN A 434 16.06 -16.44 5.83
C GLN A 434 16.91 -15.28 5.31
N GLU A 435 16.44 -14.57 4.28
CA GLU A 435 17.24 -13.52 3.64
C GLU A 435 17.38 -12.26 4.52
N ILE A 436 16.29 -11.80 5.16
CA ILE A 436 16.35 -10.67 6.11
C ILE A 436 17.23 -11.02 7.31
N GLY A 437 17.10 -12.23 7.85
CA GLY A 437 17.96 -12.70 8.94
C GLY A 437 19.44 -12.65 8.57
N ARG A 438 19.80 -13.06 7.34
CA ARG A 438 21.17 -12.94 6.83
C ARG A 438 21.60 -11.49 6.65
N MET A 439 20.75 -10.63 6.08
CA MET A 439 21.05 -9.21 5.88
C MET A 439 21.35 -8.50 7.21
N VAL A 440 20.54 -8.74 8.25
CA VAL A 440 20.74 -8.12 9.57
C VAL A 440 22.11 -8.47 10.13
N VAL A 441 22.48 -9.75 10.13
CA VAL A 441 23.79 -10.19 10.64
C VAL A 441 24.93 -9.64 9.77
N PHE A 442 24.78 -9.74 8.45
CA PHE A 442 25.82 -9.34 7.49
C PHE A 442 26.13 -7.85 7.55
N PHE A 443 25.11 -6.99 7.54
CA PHE A 443 25.31 -5.53 7.57
C PHE A 443 25.64 -5.01 8.97
N ALA A 444 25.31 -5.75 10.03
CA ALA A 444 25.81 -5.45 11.37
C ALA A 444 27.33 -5.71 11.47
N ASP A 445 27.83 -6.78 10.86
CA ASP A 445 29.26 -7.13 10.84
C ASP A 445 30.06 -6.27 9.84
N GLN A 446 29.50 -6.01 8.64
CA GLN A 446 30.12 -5.22 7.57
C GLN A 446 29.25 -4.02 7.14
N PRO A 447 29.16 -2.95 7.96
CA PRO A 447 28.30 -1.80 7.67
C PRO A 447 28.63 -1.05 6.37
N SER A 448 29.89 -1.08 5.93
CA SER A 448 30.36 -0.42 4.70
C SER A 448 29.68 -0.96 3.44
N LEU A 449 29.18 -2.20 3.48
CA LEU A 449 28.48 -2.84 2.37
C LEU A 449 26.98 -2.52 2.33
N LEU A 450 26.44 -1.85 3.35
CA LEU A 450 25.02 -1.48 3.38
C LEU A 450 24.66 -0.47 2.29
N ALA A 451 25.47 0.59 2.13
CA ALA A 451 25.18 1.65 1.17
C ALA A 451 25.12 1.14 -0.29
N PRO A 452 26.12 0.40 -0.81
CA PRO A 452 26.03 -0.20 -2.16
C PRO A 452 24.83 -1.12 -2.38
N ASN A 453 24.32 -1.75 -1.32
CA ASN A 453 23.23 -2.73 -1.36
C ASN A 453 21.86 -2.14 -0.93
N ILE A 454 21.75 -0.83 -0.73
CA ILE A 454 20.56 -0.21 -0.13
C ILE A 454 19.27 -0.49 -0.92
N GLN A 455 19.34 -0.57 -2.25
CA GLN A 455 18.19 -0.88 -3.10
C GLN A 455 17.66 -2.31 -2.86
N MET A 456 18.57 -3.27 -2.62
CA MET A 456 18.21 -4.64 -2.26
C MET A 456 17.56 -4.68 -0.87
N VAL A 457 18.04 -3.87 0.08
CA VAL A 457 17.44 -3.74 1.41
C VAL A 457 16.01 -3.20 1.31
N PHE A 458 15.77 -2.14 0.52
CA PHE A 458 14.42 -1.63 0.29
C PHE A 458 13.50 -2.68 -0.36
N SER A 459 14.03 -3.50 -1.25
CA SER A 459 13.27 -4.57 -1.91
C SER A 459 12.88 -5.68 -0.93
N ALA A 460 13.80 -6.10 -0.05
CA ALA A 460 13.51 -7.07 1.00
C ALA A 460 12.50 -6.53 2.03
N LEU A 461 12.64 -5.27 2.44
CA LEU A 461 11.69 -4.60 3.32
C LEU A 461 10.29 -4.55 2.69
N ALA A 462 10.18 -4.12 1.43
CA ALA A 462 8.90 -4.03 0.73
C ALA A 462 8.17 -5.38 0.62
N LEU A 463 8.92 -6.45 0.30
CA LEU A 463 8.36 -7.80 0.22
C LEU A 463 7.91 -8.32 1.59
N ALA A 464 8.69 -8.10 2.66
CA ALA A 464 8.31 -8.51 4.00
C ALA A 464 7.13 -7.71 4.55
N GLN A 465 7.10 -6.40 4.30
CA GLN A 465 5.96 -5.54 4.61
C GLN A 465 4.68 -6.06 3.94
N TYR A 466 4.75 -6.41 2.64
CA TYR A 466 3.61 -6.97 1.92
C TYR A 466 3.12 -8.28 2.53
N GLU A 467 4.01 -9.23 2.81
CA GLU A 467 3.62 -10.53 3.38
C GLU A 467 3.00 -10.41 4.79
N ILE A 468 3.50 -9.49 5.62
CA ILE A 468 2.92 -9.23 6.95
C ILE A 468 1.54 -8.59 6.82
N ILE A 469 1.39 -7.57 5.98
CA ILE A 469 0.10 -6.91 5.76
C ILE A 469 -0.91 -7.90 5.17
N TRP A 470 -0.50 -8.69 4.17
CA TRP A 470 -1.33 -9.72 3.56
C TRP A 470 -1.82 -10.72 4.61
N TYR A 471 -0.95 -11.17 5.53
CA TYR A 471 -1.33 -12.09 6.60
C TYR A 471 -2.46 -11.51 7.47
N PHE A 472 -2.28 -10.31 8.01
CA PHE A 472 -3.29 -9.68 8.88
C PHE A 472 -4.57 -9.27 8.15
N GLN A 473 -4.48 -8.98 6.85
CA GLN A 473 -5.65 -8.76 6.01
C GLN A 473 -6.50 -10.02 5.89
N HIS A 474 -5.90 -11.20 5.87
CA HIS A 474 -6.62 -12.45 5.61
C HIS A 474 -6.99 -13.24 6.87
N VAL A 475 -6.34 -12.98 8.01
CA VAL A 475 -6.68 -13.60 9.30
C VAL A 475 -8.14 -13.28 9.66
N GLY A 476 -8.92 -14.33 9.95
CA GLY A 476 -10.32 -14.17 10.35
C GLY A 476 -11.31 -13.97 9.20
N ILE A 477 -10.87 -13.96 7.95
CA ILE A 477 -11.78 -13.89 6.80
C ILE A 477 -12.55 -15.21 6.64
N ALA A 478 -13.89 -15.11 6.56
CA ALA A 478 -14.77 -16.19 6.15
C ALA A 478 -15.24 -15.97 4.71
N LEU A 479 -15.08 -16.98 3.84
CA LEU A 479 -15.47 -16.91 2.44
C LEU A 479 -16.61 -17.86 2.13
N SER A 480 -17.48 -17.50 1.19
CA SER A 480 -18.47 -18.42 0.65
C SER A 480 -17.90 -19.14 -0.56
N LYS A 481 -18.11 -20.47 -0.67
CA LYS A 481 -17.85 -21.15 -1.95
C LYS A 481 -18.93 -20.73 -2.95
N TYR A 482 -18.52 -20.40 -4.17
CA TYR A 482 -19.46 -20.09 -5.25
C TYR A 482 -20.48 -21.24 -5.42
N LYS A 483 -21.79 -20.92 -5.30
CA LYS A 483 -22.95 -21.83 -5.27
C LYS A 483 -23.15 -22.68 -4.00
N ALA A 484 -22.37 -22.49 -2.93
CA ALA A 484 -22.61 -23.15 -1.66
C ALA A 484 -23.24 -22.17 -0.63
N VAL A 485 -24.21 -22.66 0.15
CA VAL A 485 -24.82 -21.90 1.26
C VAL A 485 -23.89 -21.87 2.49
N ARG A 486 -22.80 -22.66 2.48
CA ARG A 486 -21.91 -22.83 3.64
C ARG A 486 -20.64 -22.01 3.46
N MET A 487 -20.41 -21.08 4.38
CA MET A 487 -19.13 -20.38 4.48
C MET A 487 -18.02 -21.35 4.91
N VAL A 488 -16.88 -21.26 4.24
CA VAL A 488 -15.67 -22.01 4.55
C VAL A 488 -14.65 -21.00 5.07
N PRO A 489 -14.25 -21.09 6.35
CA PRO A 489 -13.17 -20.25 6.86
C PRO A 489 -11.87 -20.61 6.15
N VAL A 490 -11.08 -19.60 5.81
CA VAL A 490 -9.72 -19.82 5.32
C VAL A 490 -8.86 -20.21 6.50
N ASP A 491 -8.26 -21.40 6.45
CA ASP A 491 -7.41 -21.91 7.52
C ASP A 491 -6.04 -21.22 7.48
N ILE A 492 -5.95 -20.05 8.12
CA ILE A 492 -4.70 -19.33 8.31
C ILE A 492 -4.18 -19.69 9.68
N ASP A 493 -2.97 -20.26 9.72
CA ASP A 493 -2.33 -20.63 10.96
C ASP A 493 -2.02 -19.38 11.79
N ALA A 494 -2.79 -19.19 12.86
CA ALA A 494 -2.56 -18.14 13.85
C ALA A 494 -1.21 -18.31 14.57
N ALA A 495 -0.64 -19.51 14.56
CA ALA A 495 0.62 -19.85 15.22
C ALA A 495 1.86 -19.73 14.32
N ASP A 496 1.74 -19.13 13.13
CA ASP A 496 2.86 -18.94 12.21
C ASP A 496 4.04 -18.19 12.88
N PRO A 497 5.17 -18.87 13.16
CA PRO A 497 6.29 -18.29 13.88
C PRO A 497 7.14 -17.34 13.00
N THR A 498 6.86 -17.27 11.70
CA THR A 498 7.58 -16.39 10.77
C THR A 498 7.22 -14.92 10.98
N ILE A 499 5.99 -14.61 11.44
CA ILE A 499 5.51 -13.24 11.61
C ILE A 499 6.37 -12.45 12.61
N GLY A 500 6.57 -12.98 13.82
CA GLY A 500 7.42 -12.33 14.82
C GLY A 500 8.86 -12.13 14.32
N PHE A 501 9.39 -13.10 13.57
CA PHE A 501 10.74 -12.97 12.99
C PHE A 501 10.82 -11.86 11.95
N LEU A 502 9.84 -11.77 11.04
CA LEU A 502 9.84 -10.75 9.99
C LEU A 502 9.66 -9.35 10.58
N LEU A 503 8.81 -9.19 11.61
CA LEU A 503 8.66 -7.94 12.35
C LEU A 503 10.00 -7.47 12.93
N ASP A 504 10.69 -8.35 13.66
CA ASP A 504 11.99 -8.07 14.26
C ASP A 504 13.09 -7.82 13.21
N GLY A 505 13.06 -8.57 12.10
CA GLY A 505 13.98 -8.38 10.99
C GLY A 505 13.82 -7.04 10.27
N ILE A 506 12.58 -6.62 10.01
CA ILE A 506 12.27 -5.30 9.45
C ILE A 506 12.76 -4.20 10.38
N ASP A 507 12.43 -4.28 11.66
CA ASP A 507 12.83 -3.28 12.65
C ASP A 507 14.35 -3.13 12.72
N LYS A 508 15.08 -4.26 12.86
CA LYS A 508 16.55 -4.27 12.90
C LYS A 508 17.19 -3.73 11.62
N LEU A 509 16.66 -4.06 10.44
CA LEU A 509 17.16 -3.49 9.18
C LEU A 509 16.91 -1.99 9.10
N CYS A 510 15.72 -1.52 9.48
CA CYS A 510 15.43 -0.09 9.54
C CYS A 510 16.37 0.63 10.52
N CYS A 511 16.62 0.06 11.70
CA CYS A 511 17.56 0.59 12.68
C CYS A 511 19.00 0.62 12.14
N LEU A 512 19.46 -0.40 11.42
CA LEU A 512 20.76 -0.39 10.75
C LEU A 512 20.85 0.74 9.71
N VAL A 513 19.84 0.93 8.86
CA VAL A 513 19.82 2.03 7.89
C VAL A 513 19.87 3.37 8.60
N ARG A 514 19.04 3.59 9.63
CA ARG A 514 19.05 4.82 10.44
C ARG A 514 20.41 5.07 11.11
N LYS A 515 21.04 4.03 11.65
CA LYS A 515 22.36 4.10 12.29
C LYS A 515 23.46 4.52 11.30
N TYR A 516 23.38 4.07 10.05
CA TYR A 516 24.40 4.33 9.02
C TYR A 516 23.96 5.35 7.95
N VAL A 517 22.99 6.22 8.26
CA VAL A 517 22.50 7.29 7.36
C VAL A 517 23.64 8.11 6.76
N ALA A 518 24.63 8.52 7.57
CA ALA A 518 25.74 9.34 7.11
C ALA A 518 26.59 8.63 6.03
N ALA A 519 26.81 7.32 6.17
CA ALA A 519 27.55 6.53 5.19
C ALA A 519 26.76 6.36 3.88
N ILE A 520 25.45 6.12 3.98
CA ILE A 520 24.55 6.00 2.82
C ILE A 520 24.48 7.33 2.06
N LYS A 521 24.30 8.45 2.77
CA LYS A 521 24.30 9.80 2.19
C LYS A 521 25.64 10.10 1.52
N GLY A 522 26.76 9.79 2.17
CA GLY A 522 28.10 9.99 1.60
C GLY A 522 28.32 9.21 0.30
N TYR A 523 27.88 7.95 0.26
CA TYR A 523 27.93 7.12 -0.95
C TYR A 523 27.05 7.71 -2.07
N ALA A 524 25.81 8.11 -1.74
CA ALA A 524 24.88 8.72 -2.69
C ALA A 524 25.44 10.02 -3.30
N LEU A 525 25.99 10.91 -2.48
CA LEU A 525 26.62 12.16 -2.94
C LEU A 525 27.83 11.89 -3.85
N SER A 526 28.65 10.88 -3.53
CA SER A 526 29.77 10.46 -4.37
C SER A 526 29.31 9.93 -5.74
N TYR A 527 28.23 9.13 -5.74
CA TYR A 527 27.62 8.64 -6.97
C TYR A 527 27.08 9.78 -7.84
N LEU A 528 26.34 10.72 -7.24
CA LEU A 528 25.73 11.86 -7.95
C LEU A 528 26.80 12.81 -8.53
N SER A 529 27.86 13.10 -7.76
CA SER A 529 28.98 13.91 -8.24
C SER A 529 29.66 13.28 -9.46
N SER A 530 29.83 11.96 -9.43
CA SER A 530 30.38 11.21 -10.57
C SER A 530 29.40 11.17 -11.75
N CYS A 531 28.09 11.08 -11.48
CA CYS A 531 27.04 11.06 -12.49
C CYS A 531 26.98 12.37 -13.30
N ALA A 532 27.23 13.52 -12.67
CA ALA A 532 27.30 14.83 -13.34
C ALA A 532 28.26 14.79 -14.55
N GLY A 533 29.46 14.23 -14.36
CA GLY A 533 30.46 14.07 -15.42
C GLY A 533 30.03 13.10 -16.51
N ARG A 534 29.37 11.99 -16.13
CA ARG A 534 28.85 10.99 -17.09
C ARG A 534 27.73 11.56 -17.96
N ILE A 535 26.75 12.25 -17.36
CA ILE A 535 25.66 12.91 -18.09
C ILE A 535 26.23 13.96 -19.05
N ARG A 536 27.17 14.80 -18.61
CA ARG A 536 27.81 15.79 -19.49
C ARG A 536 28.50 15.15 -20.68
N PHE A 537 29.23 14.05 -20.45
CA PHE A 537 29.85 13.28 -21.51
C PHE A 537 28.81 12.73 -22.50
N LEU A 538 27.73 12.13 -22.02
CA LEU A 538 26.67 11.56 -22.85
C LEU A 538 25.97 12.63 -23.70
N LEU A 539 25.67 13.80 -23.13
CA LEU A 539 25.11 14.94 -23.87
C LEU A 539 26.06 15.46 -24.96
N GLY A 540 27.38 15.31 -24.80
CA GLY A 540 28.40 15.70 -25.77
C GLY A 540 28.72 14.65 -26.84
N THR A 541 28.06 13.48 -26.82
CA THR A 541 28.30 12.43 -27.82
C THR A 541 27.84 12.87 -29.20
N PRO A 542 28.51 12.42 -30.29
CA PRO A 542 28.12 12.79 -31.66
C PRO A 542 26.67 12.45 -31.97
N GLY A 543 26.15 11.34 -31.42
CA GLY A 543 24.76 10.93 -31.56
C GLY A 543 23.79 11.91 -30.92
N MET A 544 24.09 12.41 -29.71
CA MET A 544 23.28 13.42 -29.03
C MET A 544 23.37 14.80 -29.68
N VAL A 545 24.55 15.21 -30.14
CA VAL A 545 24.73 16.51 -30.83
C VAL A 545 24.03 16.53 -32.18
N ALA A 546 23.92 15.38 -32.85
CA ALA A 546 23.18 15.23 -34.10
C ALA A 546 21.65 15.22 -33.92
N LEU A 547 21.14 15.05 -32.69
CA LEU A 547 19.71 15.16 -32.42
C LEU A 547 19.27 16.62 -32.39
N ASP A 548 18.21 16.93 -33.13
CA ASP A 548 17.59 18.26 -33.14
C ASP A 548 16.72 18.47 -31.88
N LEU A 549 17.40 18.65 -30.75
CA LEU A 549 16.79 18.93 -29.44
C LEU A 549 16.20 20.34 -29.45
N ASP A 550 14.92 20.44 -29.08
CA ASP A 550 14.25 21.71 -28.84
C ASP A 550 14.94 22.49 -27.71
N THR A 551 14.78 23.82 -27.74
CA THR A 551 15.45 24.73 -26.80
C THR A 551 15.07 24.43 -25.34
N ASN A 552 13.84 23.99 -25.10
CA ASN A 552 13.35 23.63 -23.77
C ASN A 552 14.04 22.38 -23.23
N LEU A 553 14.03 21.26 -23.95
CA LEU A 553 14.69 20.03 -23.51
C LEU A 553 16.20 20.22 -23.31
N ARG A 554 16.83 21.01 -24.18
CA ARG A 554 18.25 21.40 -24.02
C ARG A 554 18.46 22.21 -22.73
N GLY A 555 17.58 23.16 -22.45
CA GLY A 555 17.59 23.94 -21.22
C GLY A 555 17.41 23.08 -19.96
N LEU A 556 16.52 22.09 -20.00
CA LEU A 556 16.33 21.15 -18.88
C LEU A 556 17.59 20.32 -18.62
N PHE A 557 18.23 19.78 -19.65
CA PHE A 557 19.48 19.03 -19.48
C PHE A 557 20.61 19.90 -18.91
N GLN A 558 20.72 21.16 -19.34
CA GLN A 558 21.70 22.10 -18.78
C GLN A 558 21.43 22.39 -17.29
N GLN A 559 20.17 22.61 -16.92
CA GLN A 559 19.78 22.80 -15.52
C GLN A 559 20.07 21.55 -14.67
N ILE A 560 19.77 20.36 -15.19
CA ILE A 560 20.08 19.08 -14.51
C ILE A 560 21.59 18.96 -14.23
N VAL A 561 22.43 19.22 -15.24
CA VAL A 561 23.88 19.16 -15.08
C VAL A 561 24.35 20.22 -14.07
N HIS A 562 23.80 21.43 -14.12
CA HIS A 562 24.11 22.49 -13.16
C HIS A 562 23.74 22.12 -11.72
N CYS A 563 22.56 21.52 -11.50
CA CYS A 563 22.15 21.00 -10.20
C CYS A 563 23.16 19.97 -9.68
N LEU A 564 23.53 18.99 -10.52
CA LEU A 564 24.44 17.92 -10.13
C LEU A 564 25.89 18.41 -9.87
N GLU A 565 26.36 19.41 -10.61
CA GLU A 565 27.70 20.00 -10.42
C GLU A 565 27.84 20.77 -9.11
N ASN A 566 26.74 21.39 -8.64
CA ASN A 566 26.69 22.18 -7.43
C ASN A 566 26.38 21.38 -6.17
N ILE A 567 26.23 20.06 -6.27
CA ILE A 567 26.00 19.19 -5.10
C ILE A 567 27.20 19.30 -4.14
N PRO A 568 26.95 19.38 -2.82
CA PRO A 568 28.00 19.37 -1.82
C PRO A 568 28.96 18.19 -2.02
N LYS A 569 30.24 18.48 -2.20
CA LYS A 569 31.26 17.44 -2.30
C LYS A 569 31.48 16.84 -0.91
N PRO A 570 31.59 15.50 -0.78
CA PRO A 570 31.91 14.89 0.50
C PRO A 570 33.33 15.29 0.91
N GLN A 571 33.47 16.29 1.77
CA GLN A 571 34.74 16.72 2.35
C GLN A 571 34.75 16.40 3.86
N GLY A 572 35.42 15.31 4.24
CA GLY A 572 35.72 14.99 5.65
C GLY A 572 34.50 14.73 6.56
N GLU A 573 34.77 14.64 7.86
CA GLU A 573 33.95 14.04 8.94
C GLU A 573 32.53 14.63 9.17
N ASN A 574 32.09 15.64 8.41
CA ASN A 574 30.81 16.36 8.61
C ASN A 574 29.72 16.02 7.57
N ILE A 575 29.65 14.78 7.08
CA ILE A 575 28.63 14.36 6.07
C ILE A 575 27.21 14.34 6.67
N SER A 576 27.07 14.06 7.97
CA SER A 576 25.77 14.03 8.66
C SER A 576 25.08 15.39 8.73
N SER A 577 25.84 16.49 8.75
CA SER A 577 25.32 17.86 8.81
C SER A 577 25.00 18.49 7.44
N VAL A 578 25.27 17.80 6.34
CA VAL A 578 24.98 18.32 4.99
C VAL A 578 23.48 18.24 4.74
N THR A 579 22.78 19.35 4.96
CA THR A 579 21.42 19.55 4.47
C THR A 579 21.46 19.90 2.99
N CYS A 580 20.99 19.00 2.14
CA CYS A 580 20.93 19.20 0.70
C CYS A 580 19.53 18.76 0.24
N ASP A 581 18.76 19.70 -0.30
CA ASP A 581 17.48 19.41 -0.94
C ASP A 581 17.71 19.18 -2.44
N LEU A 582 17.27 18.03 -2.94
CA LEU A 582 17.40 17.63 -4.35
C LEU A 582 16.03 17.50 -5.04
N SER A 583 14.95 18.01 -4.43
CA SER A 583 13.60 18.05 -4.99
C SER A 583 13.56 18.66 -6.40
N SER A 584 14.18 19.82 -6.60
CA SER A 584 14.22 20.50 -7.90
C SER A 584 14.90 19.65 -8.98
N PHE A 585 15.96 18.90 -8.65
CA PHE A 585 16.59 17.97 -9.60
C PHE A 585 15.62 16.85 -10.00
N ARG A 586 14.89 16.29 -9.03
CA ARG A 586 13.89 15.24 -9.27
C ARG A 586 12.75 15.74 -10.17
N GLU A 587 12.25 16.95 -9.94
CA GLU A 587 11.22 17.60 -10.76
C GLU A 587 11.69 17.85 -12.20
N LEU A 588 12.91 18.35 -12.37
CA LEU A 588 13.52 18.56 -13.68
C LEU A 588 13.66 17.23 -14.44
N TRP A 589 14.12 16.17 -13.77
CA TRP A 589 14.23 14.86 -14.38
C TRP A 589 12.87 14.27 -14.77
N LEU A 590 11.86 14.38 -13.91
CA LEU A 590 10.49 13.96 -14.24
C LEU A 590 9.93 14.74 -15.43
N SER A 591 10.21 16.05 -15.52
CA SER A 591 9.81 16.88 -16.66
C SER A 591 10.46 16.42 -17.97
N VAL A 592 11.76 16.09 -17.94
CA VAL A 592 12.46 15.48 -19.07
C VAL A 592 11.80 14.15 -19.47
N LEU A 593 11.56 13.26 -18.50
CA LEU A 593 10.93 11.97 -18.74
C LEU A 593 9.53 12.10 -19.36
N MET A 594 8.72 13.06 -18.89
CA MET A 594 7.39 13.34 -19.46
C MET A 594 7.47 13.82 -20.91
N ILE A 595 8.44 14.68 -21.24
CA ILE A 595 8.62 15.17 -22.62
C ILE A 595 9.02 14.01 -23.54
N VAL A 596 10.01 13.21 -23.16
CA VAL A 596 10.60 12.16 -24.01
C VAL A 596 9.73 10.90 -24.07
N THR A 597 8.84 10.72 -23.10
CA THR A 597 7.81 9.66 -23.09
C THR A 597 6.57 10.07 -23.88
N SER A 598 6.47 11.32 -24.33
CA SER A 598 5.33 11.78 -25.14
C SER A 598 5.48 11.39 -26.61
N SER A 599 4.45 10.77 -27.18
CA SER A 599 4.32 10.46 -28.61
C SER A 599 4.25 11.73 -29.48
N ARG A 600 3.87 12.86 -28.89
CA ARG A 600 3.82 14.18 -29.56
C ARG A 600 5.16 14.89 -29.57
N SER A 601 6.20 14.33 -28.95
CA SER A 601 7.55 14.92 -28.94
C SER A 601 8.30 14.60 -30.24
N SER A 602 9.10 15.55 -30.74
CA SER A 602 10.01 15.31 -31.87
C SER A 602 11.08 14.26 -31.52
N ILE A 603 11.50 14.25 -30.26
CA ILE A 603 12.48 13.31 -29.71
C ILE A 603 11.82 12.51 -28.60
N ASN A 604 11.80 11.18 -28.79
CA ASN A 604 11.27 10.25 -27.82
C ASN A 604 12.40 9.50 -27.09
N ILE A 605 12.00 8.68 -26.11
CA ILE A 605 12.89 7.88 -25.26
C ILE A 605 13.86 7.01 -26.07
N ARG A 606 13.39 6.39 -27.16
CA ARG A 606 14.17 5.48 -28.00
C ARG A 606 15.24 6.22 -28.79
N HIS A 607 14.94 7.45 -29.23
CA HIS A 607 15.91 8.31 -29.90
C HIS A 607 17.06 8.66 -28.96
N LEU A 608 16.77 8.99 -27.70
CA LEU A 608 17.78 9.30 -26.68
C LEU A 608 18.64 8.07 -26.32
N GLU A 609 18.03 6.90 -26.12
CA GLU A 609 18.79 5.67 -25.88
C GLU A 609 19.71 5.35 -27.06
N LYS A 610 19.17 5.34 -28.28
CA LYS A 610 19.96 5.02 -29.48
C LYS A 610 21.14 5.98 -29.68
N ALA A 611 20.95 7.26 -29.37
CA ALA A 611 22.00 8.27 -29.47
C ALA A 611 23.12 8.12 -28.43
N THR A 612 22.84 7.48 -27.28
CA THR A 612 23.76 7.43 -26.13
C THR A 612 24.36 6.04 -25.87
N VAL A 613 23.66 4.96 -26.22
CA VAL A 613 24.06 3.57 -25.99
C VAL A 613 25.22 3.11 -26.89
N SER A 614 25.47 3.78 -28.02
CA SER A 614 26.58 3.46 -28.95
C SER A 614 27.99 3.61 -28.36
N THR A 615 28.10 4.08 -27.11
CA THR A 615 29.36 4.31 -26.38
C THR A 615 29.86 3.09 -25.59
N GLY A 616 29.12 1.98 -25.55
CA GLY A 616 29.48 0.78 -24.79
C GLY A 616 29.31 0.90 -23.27
N LYS A 617 28.70 1.99 -22.79
CA LYS A 617 28.33 2.27 -21.40
C LYS A 617 26.80 2.40 -21.25
N GLU A 618 26.35 2.53 -20.01
CA GLU A 618 24.97 2.90 -19.68
C GLU A 618 24.54 4.21 -20.38
N GLY A 619 23.31 4.22 -20.90
CA GLY A 619 22.76 5.35 -21.63
C GLY A 619 22.30 6.50 -20.71
N LEU A 620 21.88 7.62 -21.31
CA LEU A 620 21.47 8.81 -20.54
C LEU A 620 20.29 8.55 -19.60
N LEU A 621 19.36 7.68 -19.99
CA LEU A 621 18.19 7.35 -19.19
C LEU A 621 18.51 6.49 -17.98
N SER A 622 19.37 5.47 -18.14
CA SER A 622 19.80 4.64 -17.00
C SER A 622 20.59 5.47 -16.00
N GLU A 623 21.47 6.34 -16.47
CA GLU A 623 22.22 7.28 -15.62
C GLU A 623 21.29 8.29 -14.91
N GLY A 624 20.34 8.89 -15.63
CA GLY A 624 19.39 9.83 -15.05
C GLY A 624 18.41 9.18 -14.04
N ASN A 625 17.91 7.97 -14.34
CA ASN A 625 17.09 7.19 -13.42
C ASN A 625 17.90 6.75 -12.19
N GLY A 626 19.16 6.35 -12.39
CA GLY A 626 20.09 6.05 -11.30
C GLY A 626 20.31 7.26 -10.40
N ALA A 627 20.58 8.43 -10.99
CA ALA A 627 20.74 9.68 -10.26
C ALA A 627 19.45 10.08 -9.52
N TYR A 628 18.28 9.89 -10.12
CA TYR A 628 16.99 10.09 -9.44
C TYR A 628 16.90 9.23 -8.18
N ASN A 629 17.15 7.92 -8.28
CA ASN A 629 17.07 7.01 -7.13
C ASN A 629 18.10 7.33 -6.04
N TRP A 630 19.33 7.67 -6.41
CA TRP A 630 20.37 8.04 -5.45
C TRP A 630 20.12 9.41 -4.81
N SER A 631 19.50 10.36 -5.53
CA SER A 631 19.12 11.65 -4.93
C SER A 631 18.19 11.46 -3.74
N ARG A 632 17.25 10.53 -3.82
CA ARG A 632 16.30 10.22 -2.72
C ARG A 632 16.98 9.62 -1.50
N CYS A 633 18.14 8.99 -1.65
CA CYS A 633 18.91 8.49 -0.52
C CYS A 633 19.64 9.60 0.24
N VAL A 634 19.69 10.84 -0.30
CA VAL A 634 20.31 12.00 0.34
C VAL A 634 19.32 12.74 1.24
N ASP A 635 18.12 13.03 0.75
CA ASP A 635 17.12 13.91 1.39
C ASP A 635 15.79 13.22 1.72
N GLU A 636 15.47 12.06 1.12
CA GLU A 636 14.23 11.32 1.33
C GLU A 636 14.45 9.93 1.98
N LEU A 637 15.58 9.68 2.63
CA LEU A 637 15.91 8.34 3.16
C LEU A 637 14.88 7.84 4.19
N ASP A 638 14.42 8.72 5.09
CA ASP A 638 13.36 8.38 6.06
C ASP A 638 12.03 8.10 5.37
N PHE A 639 11.71 8.83 4.29
CA PHE A 639 10.53 8.55 3.48
C PHE A 639 10.63 7.19 2.79
N LEU A 640 11.80 6.83 2.24
CA LEU A 640 12.04 5.51 1.63
C LEU A 640 11.89 4.38 2.65
N LEU A 641 12.41 4.57 3.88
CA LEU A 641 12.23 3.63 4.97
C LEU A 641 10.76 3.52 5.37
N SER A 642 10.03 4.63 5.48
CA SER A 642 8.60 4.60 5.78
C SER A 642 7.82 3.91 4.67
N LYS A 643 8.12 4.20 3.40
CA LYS A 643 7.47 3.57 2.23
C LYS A 643 7.62 2.06 2.24
N HIS A 644 8.84 1.55 2.44
CA HIS A 644 9.15 0.12 2.27
C HIS A 644 9.11 -0.70 3.57
N GLY A 645 9.30 -0.07 4.73
CA GLY A 645 9.43 -0.75 6.03
C GLY A 645 8.37 -0.39 7.08
N SER A 646 7.57 0.67 6.90
CA SER A 646 6.56 1.03 7.90
C SER A 646 5.40 0.04 7.93
N LEU A 647 5.02 -0.40 9.13
CA LEU A 647 3.89 -1.29 9.35
C LEU A 647 2.67 -0.57 9.92
N LYS A 648 2.60 0.76 9.72
CA LYS A 648 1.51 1.59 10.24
C LYS A 648 0.11 1.09 9.90
N LYS A 649 -0.05 0.50 8.70
CA LYS A 649 -1.33 -0.09 8.23
C LYS A 649 -1.86 -1.20 9.15
N LEU A 650 -1.01 -1.85 9.96
CA LEU A 650 -1.44 -2.86 10.92
C LEU A 650 -2.31 -2.30 12.04
N TYR A 651 -2.31 -0.99 12.26
CA TYR A 651 -3.24 -0.32 13.16
C TYR A 651 -4.70 -0.74 12.89
N PHE A 652 -5.12 -0.81 11.62
CA PHE A 652 -6.50 -1.17 11.27
C PHE A 652 -6.84 -2.66 11.57
N TYR A 653 -5.84 -3.46 11.94
CA TYR A 653 -5.95 -4.88 12.26
C TYR A 653 -5.48 -5.20 13.69
N HIS A 654 -5.32 -4.18 14.55
CA HIS A 654 -4.68 -4.29 15.88
C HIS A 654 -5.30 -5.36 16.79
N GLN A 655 -6.59 -5.67 16.63
CA GLN A 655 -7.26 -6.74 17.39
C GLN A 655 -6.65 -8.12 17.07
N HIS A 656 -6.33 -8.39 15.81
CA HIS A 656 -5.67 -9.62 15.39
C HIS A 656 -4.20 -9.65 15.84
N LEU A 657 -3.53 -8.50 15.89
CA LEU A 657 -2.14 -8.40 16.33
C LEU A 657 -1.98 -8.95 17.76
N THR A 658 -2.84 -8.55 18.69
CA THR A 658 -2.77 -9.03 20.09
C THR A 658 -2.98 -10.54 20.19
N ALA A 659 -3.85 -11.12 19.36
CA ALA A 659 -4.08 -12.56 19.33
C ALA A 659 -2.85 -13.33 18.82
N VAL A 660 -2.25 -12.88 17.72
CA VAL A 660 -1.07 -13.53 17.11
C VAL A 660 0.18 -13.31 17.96
N PHE A 661 0.31 -12.16 18.62
CA PHE A 661 1.39 -11.87 19.55
C PHE A 661 1.52 -12.94 20.65
N ARG A 662 0.39 -13.41 21.19
CA ARG A 662 0.38 -14.49 22.19
C ARG A 662 1.06 -15.76 21.69
N ASN A 663 0.96 -16.08 20.41
CA ASN A 663 1.66 -17.24 19.83
C ASN A 663 3.17 -16.99 19.69
N THR A 664 3.62 -15.75 19.47
CA THR A 664 5.04 -15.40 19.52
C THR A 664 5.63 -15.62 20.92
N MET A 665 4.88 -15.25 21.97
CA MET A 665 5.32 -15.40 23.36
C MET A 665 5.19 -16.84 23.89
N PHE A 666 4.05 -17.47 23.65
CA PHE A 666 3.63 -18.69 24.35
C PHE A 666 3.53 -19.92 23.45
N GLY A 667 3.58 -19.74 22.13
CA GLY A 667 3.48 -20.84 21.17
C GLY A 667 4.66 -21.82 21.26
N PRO A 668 4.50 -23.06 20.77
CA PRO A 668 5.53 -24.10 20.82
C PRO A 668 6.78 -23.72 20.00
N GLU A 669 6.59 -23.09 18.84
CA GLU A 669 7.68 -22.54 18.01
C GLU A 669 7.89 -21.03 18.24
N GLY A 670 7.14 -20.45 19.18
CA GLY A 670 7.22 -19.03 19.54
C GLY A 670 8.58 -18.69 20.14
N ARG A 671 9.15 -17.56 19.69
CA ARG A 671 10.42 -17.04 20.19
C ARG A 671 10.17 -15.69 20.89
N PRO A 672 10.15 -15.65 22.23
CA PRO A 672 9.89 -14.42 22.99
C PRO A 672 10.87 -13.28 22.68
N GLN A 673 12.07 -13.59 22.21
CA GLN A 673 13.08 -12.60 21.79
C GLN A 673 12.63 -11.65 20.66
N HIS A 674 11.53 -11.94 19.97
CA HIS A 674 10.97 -11.06 18.94
C HIS A 674 9.86 -10.14 19.49
N CYS A 675 9.54 -10.20 20.79
CA CYS A 675 8.44 -9.45 21.39
C CYS A 675 8.58 -7.93 21.27
N CYS A 676 9.82 -7.42 21.31
CA CYS A 676 10.10 -5.99 21.21
C CYS A 676 9.61 -5.37 19.91
N ALA A 677 9.70 -6.11 18.79
CA ALA A 677 9.22 -5.63 17.50
C ALA A 677 7.70 -5.42 17.49
N TRP A 678 6.94 -6.24 18.22
CA TRP A 678 5.49 -6.10 18.35
C TRP A 678 5.08 -4.86 19.14
N LEU A 679 5.86 -4.46 20.14
CA LEU A 679 5.60 -3.20 20.83
C LEU A 679 6.05 -2.01 19.97
N GLY A 680 7.21 -2.14 19.29
CA GLY A 680 7.82 -1.08 18.48
C GLY A 680 6.93 -0.61 17.32
N ILE A 681 6.14 -1.50 16.72
CA ILE A 681 5.20 -1.12 15.64
C ILE A 681 4.15 -0.10 16.09
N ALA A 682 3.81 -0.02 17.38
CA ALA A 682 2.83 0.94 17.87
C ALA A 682 3.28 2.40 17.66
N SER A 683 4.60 2.65 17.62
CA SER A 683 5.16 3.99 17.40
C SER A 683 4.77 4.59 16.04
N CYS A 684 4.54 3.75 15.03
CA CYS A 684 4.17 4.20 13.68
C CYS A 684 2.66 4.27 13.43
N PHE A 685 1.80 3.79 14.35
CA PHE A 685 0.35 3.84 14.16
C PHE A 685 -0.20 5.25 13.96
N PRO A 686 0.21 6.28 14.72
CA PRO A 686 -0.28 7.65 14.51
C PRO A 686 -0.01 8.20 13.09
N GLU A 687 0.98 7.67 12.36
CA GLU A 687 1.28 8.06 10.97
C GLU A 687 0.22 7.60 9.95
N CYS A 688 -0.78 6.82 10.37
CA CYS A 688 -1.94 6.43 9.55
C CYS A 688 -3.08 7.44 9.57
N ALA A 689 -3.03 8.42 10.48
CA ALA A 689 -4.06 9.45 10.58
C ALA A 689 -4.08 10.30 9.31
N SER A 690 -5.27 10.53 8.78
CA SER A 690 -5.45 11.41 7.62
C SER A 690 -5.32 12.88 8.04
N THR A 691 -4.63 13.69 7.23
CA THR A 691 -4.59 15.15 7.42
C THR A 691 -5.96 15.80 7.29
N ILE A 692 -6.92 15.12 6.63
CA ILE A 692 -8.29 15.58 6.42
C ILE A 692 -9.17 15.38 7.65
N VAL A 693 -8.80 14.43 8.52
CA VAL A 693 -9.53 14.07 9.73
C VAL A 693 -8.59 14.21 10.93
N PRO A 694 -8.29 15.45 11.37
CA PRO A 694 -7.26 15.70 12.39
C PRO A 694 -7.57 15.03 13.74
N ASP A 695 -8.86 14.86 14.07
CA ASP A 695 -9.30 14.17 15.29
C ASP A 695 -8.82 12.71 15.37
N GLU A 696 -8.51 12.10 14.21
CA GLU A 696 -8.08 10.72 14.10
C GLU A 696 -6.73 10.49 14.80
N VAL A 697 -5.80 11.45 14.75
CA VAL A 697 -4.45 11.32 15.37
C VAL A 697 -4.56 10.96 16.85
N ASN A 698 -5.43 11.68 17.57
CA ASN A 698 -5.62 11.47 19.00
C ASN A 698 -6.30 10.14 19.31
N LYS A 699 -7.24 9.70 18.47
CA LYS A 699 -7.89 8.39 18.62
C LYS A 699 -6.88 7.26 18.42
N ILE A 700 -6.18 7.28 17.29
CA ILE A 700 -5.15 6.29 16.96
C ILE A 700 -4.06 6.25 18.04
N GLY A 701 -3.61 7.42 18.51
CA GLY A 701 -2.62 7.51 19.58
C GLY A 701 -3.05 6.85 20.89
N ARG A 702 -4.31 7.06 21.31
CA ARG A 702 -4.86 6.38 22.50
C ARG A 702 -4.96 4.87 22.30
N ASP A 703 -5.46 4.43 21.15
CA ASP A 703 -5.60 3.01 20.84
C ASP A 703 -4.23 2.32 20.78
N ALA A 704 -3.20 3.01 20.26
CA ALA A 704 -1.82 2.54 20.26
C ALA A 704 -1.21 2.43 21.67
N VAL A 705 -1.52 3.37 22.58
CA VAL A 705 -1.12 3.30 24.00
C VAL A 705 -1.73 2.08 24.67
N VAL A 706 -3.05 1.87 24.51
CA VAL A 706 -3.75 0.70 25.08
C VAL A 706 -3.20 -0.61 24.52
N TYR A 707 -2.86 -0.63 23.23
CA TYR A 707 -2.20 -1.76 22.60
C TYR A 707 -0.86 -2.07 23.29
N VAL A 708 0.01 -1.07 23.46
CA VAL A 708 1.31 -1.26 24.13
C VAL A 708 1.13 -1.75 25.56
N GLU A 709 0.24 -1.16 26.34
CA GLU A 709 -0.05 -1.57 27.73
C GLU A 709 -0.49 -3.04 27.79
N SER A 710 -1.43 -3.45 26.93
CA SER A 710 -1.92 -4.83 26.83
C SER A 710 -0.81 -5.84 26.49
N LEU A 711 0.12 -5.46 25.63
CA LEU A 711 1.26 -6.31 25.27
C LEU A 711 2.30 -6.37 26.40
N ILE A 712 2.57 -5.26 27.10
CA ILE A 712 3.46 -5.24 28.27
C ILE A 712 2.93 -6.18 29.35
N GLU A 713 1.64 -6.10 29.67
CA GLU A 713 1.00 -7.03 30.63
C GLU A 713 1.20 -8.50 30.22
N SER A 714 1.01 -8.79 28.93
CA SER A 714 1.22 -10.15 28.39
C SER A 714 2.69 -10.59 28.47
N ILE A 715 3.65 -9.69 28.26
CA ILE A 715 5.09 -9.96 28.38
C ILE A 715 5.46 -10.24 29.84
N MET A 716 4.99 -9.40 30.76
CA MET A 716 5.24 -9.54 32.19
C MET A 716 4.63 -10.83 32.75
N GLY A 717 3.38 -11.14 32.38
CA GLY A 717 2.76 -12.42 32.74
C GLY A 717 3.51 -13.62 32.15
N GLY A 718 4.12 -13.48 30.97
CA GLY A 718 4.97 -14.52 30.40
C GLY A 718 6.32 -14.68 31.08
N LEU A 719 6.92 -13.58 31.54
CA LEU A 719 8.13 -13.59 32.35
C LEU A 719 7.86 -14.29 33.70
N GLU A 720 6.79 -13.90 34.37
CA GLU A 720 6.33 -14.51 35.63
C GLU A 720 6.04 -16.01 35.43
N GLY A 721 5.34 -16.38 34.36
CA GLY A 721 5.07 -17.78 34.03
C GLY A 721 6.33 -18.62 33.84
N LEU A 722 7.36 -18.08 33.15
CA LEU A 722 8.65 -18.77 32.99
C LEU A 722 9.39 -18.94 34.32
N ILE A 723 9.37 -17.92 35.19
CA ILE A 723 9.95 -17.99 36.53
C ILE A 723 9.22 -19.04 37.36
N ASN A 724 7.88 -19.04 37.36
CA ASN A 724 7.07 -19.99 38.10
C ASN A 724 7.28 -21.44 37.61
N ILE A 725 7.48 -21.66 36.31
CA ILE A 725 7.83 -23.00 35.78
C ILE A 725 9.17 -23.45 36.35
N LEU A 726 10.17 -22.58 36.35
CA LEU A 726 11.49 -22.87 36.90
C LEU A 726 11.44 -23.10 38.42
N ASP A 727 10.62 -22.35 39.15
CA ASP A 727 10.48 -22.47 40.62
C ASP A 727 9.53 -23.60 41.06
N SER A 728 8.77 -24.18 40.13
CA SER A 728 7.78 -25.22 40.44
C SER A 728 8.38 -26.50 41.06
N GLU A 729 7.53 -27.32 41.68
CA GLU A 729 7.89 -28.65 42.19
C GLU A 729 8.37 -29.62 41.09
N GLY A 730 8.11 -29.32 39.81
CA GLY A 730 8.62 -30.03 38.64
C GLY A 730 9.90 -29.42 38.04
N GLY A 731 10.33 -28.25 38.54
CA GLY A 731 11.51 -27.51 38.13
C GLY A 731 12.65 -27.57 39.16
N PHE A 732 13.25 -26.43 39.49
CA PHE A 732 14.30 -26.32 40.52
C PHE A 732 13.80 -26.65 41.93
N GLY A 733 12.54 -26.36 42.25
CA GLY A 733 11.94 -26.76 43.53
C GLY A 733 11.96 -28.29 43.72
N SER A 734 11.87 -29.07 42.64
CA SER A 734 12.06 -30.52 42.68
C SER A 734 13.46 -30.90 43.14
N LEU A 735 14.48 -30.20 42.64
CA LEU A 735 15.89 -30.47 42.95
C LEU A 735 16.18 -30.14 44.41
N GLU A 736 15.63 -29.05 44.92
CA GLU A 736 15.73 -28.70 46.34
C GLU A 736 15.04 -29.75 47.23
N ASN A 737 13.86 -30.21 46.84
CA ASN A 737 13.14 -31.27 47.54
C ASN A 737 13.93 -32.59 47.62
N GLN A 738 14.80 -32.91 46.64
CA GLN A 738 15.65 -34.10 46.68
C GLN A 738 16.70 -34.06 47.79
N LEU A 739 17.06 -32.87 48.27
CA LEU A 739 18.06 -32.62 49.31
C LEU A 739 17.46 -32.60 50.72
N LEU A 740 16.13 -32.64 50.86
CA LEU A 740 15.48 -32.61 52.17
C LEU A 740 15.85 -33.83 53.04
N PRO A 741 16.00 -33.67 54.37
CA PRO A 741 16.34 -34.76 55.29
C PRO A 741 15.39 -35.96 55.22
N GLU A 742 14.12 -35.73 54.88
CA GLU A 742 13.11 -36.77 54.70
C GLU A 742 13.48 -37.75 53.58
N GLN A 743 14.11 -37.27 52.50
CA GLN A 743 14.55 -38.13 51.40
C GLN A 743 15.73 -39.00 51.82
N ALA A 744 16.63 -38.50 52.67
CA ALA A 744 17.69 -39.31 53.27
C ALA A 744 17.10 -40.41 54.18
N ALA A 745 16.09 -40.07 54.99
CA ALA A 745 15.38 -41.05 55.81
C ALA A 745 14.65 -42.12 54.98
N ASN A 746 14.06 -41.75 53.83
CA ASN A 746 13.44 -42.69 52.89
C ASN A 746 14.45 -43.67 52.28
N ARG A 747 15.62 -43.16 51.87
CA ARG A 747 16.73 -43.99 51.35
C ARG A 747 17.28 -44.93 52.43
N ALA A 748 17.40 -44.46 53.68
CA ALA A 748 17.80 -45.30 54.83
C ALA A 748 16.77 -46.40 55.15
N LYS A 749 15.46 -46.10 55.10
CA LYS A 749 14.39 -47.09 55.29
C LYS A 749 14.38 -48.17 54.20
N GLN A 750 14.69 -47.81 52.96
CA GLN A 750 14.75 -48.79 51.85
C GLN A 750 15.95 -49.71 51.96
N THR A 751 17.12 -49.20 52.36
CA THR A 751 18.31 -50.03 52.61
C THR A 751 18.09 -51.04 53.75
N VAL A 752 17.32 -50.68 54.77
CA VAL A 752 16.94 -51.59 55.88
C VAL A 752 15.92 -52.68 55.46
N LYS A 753 15.08 -52.45 54.43
CA LYS A 753 14.12 -53.46 53.93
C LYS A 753 14.74 -54.52 53.01
N VAL A 754 15.89 -54.24 52.40
CA VAL A 754 16.59 -55.14 51.44
C VAL A 754 17.42 -56.21 52.16
N SER A 755 17.56 -56.17 53.48
CA SER A 755 18.26 -57.20 54.28
C SER A 755 17.46 -58.51 54.48
N THR A 756 16.33 -58.69 53.79
CA THR A 756 15.57 -59.96 53.78
C THR A 756 15.68 -60.61 52.39
N PRO A 757 16.23 -61.84 52.26
CA PRO A 757 16.53 -62.42 50.96
C PRO A 757 15.27 -63.07 50.37
N LEU A 758 14.58 -62.38 49.45
CA LEU A 758 13.65 -63.03 48.53
C LEU A 758 13.71 -62.45 47.11
N LYS A 759 13.90 -63.39 46.18
CA LYS A 759 14.11 -63.33 44.74
C LYS A 759 13.17 -62.37 43.97
N SER A 760 13.71 -61.33 43.33
CA SER A 760 13.49 -60.99 41.90
C SER A 760 14.31 -59.76 41.46
N PRO A 761 14.97 -59.77 40.28
CA PRO A 761 15.83 -58.66 39.83
C PRO A 761 15.10 -57.68 38.91
N LYS A 762 13.97 -57.10 39.34
CA LYS A 762 13.24 -56.06 38.56
C LYS A 762 12.80 -54.82 39.35
N ALA A 763 13.32 -54.60 40.55
CA ALA A 763 12.90 -53.47 41.41
C ALA A 763 14.03 -52.49 41.80
N ILE A 764 15.11 -52.39 41.02
CA ILE A 764 16.23 -51.45 41.28
C ILE A 764 15.97 -50.04 40.71
N ALA A 765 14.82 -49.78 40.09
CA ALA A 765 14.48 -48.43 39.62
C ALA A 765 13.77 -47.64 40.74
N GLY A 766 14.51 -47.09 41.70
CA GLY A 766 13.89 -46.33 42.79
C GLY A 766 14.86 -45.36 43.47
N LEU A 767 14.71 -44.07 43.16
CA LEU A 767 15.51 -42.92 43.60
C LEU A 767 16.92 -42.80 43.01
N LEU A 768 17.00 -42.03 41.93
CA LEU A 768 18.25 -41.45 41.45
C LEU A 768 18.87 -40.58 42.56
N LEU A 769 20.20 -40.51 42.60
CA LEU A 769 20.94 -39.63 43.50
C LEU A 769 20.81 -38.18 43.00
N PRO A 770 20.73 -37.17 43.90
CA PRO A 770 20.82 -35.77 43.50
C PRO A 770 22.11 -35.53 42.69
N GLY A 771 22.03 -34.78 41.60
CA GLY A 771 23.11 -34.57 40.64
C GLY A 771 23.11 -35.57 39.48
N HIS A 772 22.29 -36.63 39.50
CA HIS A 772 22.14 -37.52 38.34
C HIS A 772 21.55 -36.77 37.13
N GLU A 773 20.67 -35.81 37.39
CA GLU A 773 20.10 -34.86 36.44
C GLU A 773 21.12 -33.86 35.88
N SER A 774 22.35 -33.78 36.40
CA SER A 774 23.38 -32.89 35.83
C SER A 774 24.25 -33.61 34.79
N HIS A 775 24.03 -34.92 34.57
CA HIS A 775 24.73 -35.68 33.54
C HIS A 775 24.01 -35.57 32.18
N LEU A 776 24.74 -35.05 31.18
CA LEU A 776 24.25 -34.75 29.82
C LEU A 776 23.65 -35.95 29.06
N GLU A 777 23.96 -37.19 29.44
CA GLU A 777 23.62 -38.39 28.65
C GLU A 777 22.17 -38.86 28.79
N ASN A 778 21.40 -38.38 29.77
CA ASN A 778 20.00 -38.79 29.98
C ASN A 778 19.20 -37.76 30.78
N ASN A 779 18.19 -37.12 30.17
CA ASN A 779 16.84 -36.97 30.75
C ASN A 779 15.99 -35.96 29.98
N ASN A 780 14.76 -36.36 29.64
CA ASN A 780 13.77 -35.44 29.07
C ASN A 780 13.29 -34.36 30.06
N SER A 781 13.49 -34.52 31.36
CA SER A 781 13.13 -33.54 32.40
C SER A 781 14.04 -32.31 32.41
N ILE A 782 15.35 -32.47 32.16
CA ILE A 782 16.31 -31.35 32.09
C ILE A 782 16.03 -30.48 30.86
N LYS A 783 15.63 -31.09 29.73
CA LYS A 783 15.34 -30.36 28.49
C LYS A 783 14.27 -29.29 28.66
N MET A 784 13.29 -29.53 29.54
CA MET A 784 12.25 -28.56 29.85
C MET A 784 12.81 -27.37 30.65
N LEU A 785 13.64 -27.64 31.66
CA LEU A 785 14.35 -26.62 32.44
C LEU A 785 15.32 -25.80 31.57
N GLU A 786 16.13 -26.46 30.73
CA GLU A 786 17.03 -25.80 29.78
C GLU A 786 16.27 -24.92 28.79
N ALA A 787 15.15 -25.41 28.24
CA ALA A 787 14.32 -24.63 27.33
C ALA A 787 13.70 -23.41 28.03
N ALA A 788 13.19 -23.58 29.25
CA ALA A 788 12.64 -22.49 30.05
C ALA A 788 13.71 -21.44 30.42
N LEU A 789 14.89 -21.88 30.85
CA LEU A 789 16.02 -21.00 31.19
C LEU A 789 16.55 -20.25 29.96
N GLN A 790 16.67 -20.93 28.82
CA GLN A 790 17.08 -20.29 27.56
C GLN A 790 16.06 -19.24 27.12
N ARG A 791 14.76 -19.56 27.19
CA ARG A 791 13.68 -18.62 26.89
C ARG A 791 13.72 -17.41 27.82
N LEU A 792 13.87 -17.63 29.12
CA LEU A 792 13.96 -16.58 30.13
C LEU A 792 15.17 -15.68 29.88
N THR A 793 16.34 -16.27 29.62
CA THR A 793 17.59 -15.54 29.36
C THR A 793 17.45 -14.66 28.10
N ASN A 794 16.93 -15.22 27.00
CA ASN A 794 16.73 -14.47 25.76
C ASN A 794 15.72 -13.32 25.95
N LEU A 795 14.60 -13.59 26.64
CA LEU A 795 13.60 -12.56 26.93
C LEU A 795 14.20 -11.44 27.79
N CYS A 796 14.93 -11.78 28.86
CA CYS A 796 15.58 -10.79 29.72
C CYS A 796 16.63 -9.96 28.96
N SER A 797 17.42 -10.58 28.08
CA SER A 797 18.40 -9.88 27.25
C SER A 797 17.71 -8.87 26.35
N VAL A 798 16.65 -9.29 25.65
CA VAL A 798 15.94 -8.45 24.68
C VAL A 798 15.18 -7.31 25.36
N LEU A 799 14.55 -7.55 26.51
CA LEU A 799 13.90 -6.51 27.29
C LEU A 799 14.90 -5.52 27.89
N ASN A 800 16.09 -6.00 28.25
CA ASN A 800 17.17 -5.10 28.65
C ASN A 800 17.63 -4.27 27.45
N ASP A 801 17.89 -4.83 26.28
CA ASP A 801 18.44 -4.05 25.16
C ASP A 801 17.41 -3.14 24.44
N MET A 802 16.15 -3.16 24.86
CA MET A 802 15.08 -2.41 24.23
C MET A 802 15.21 -0.89 24.41
N GLU A 803 15.12 -0.15 23.32
CA GLU A 803 14.98 1.31 23.34
C GLU A 803 13.59 1.74 23.84
N PRO A 804 13.45 2.93 24.44
CA PRO A 804 12.15 3.45 24.85
C PRO A 804 11.16 3.52 23.68
N ILE A 805 9.92 3.08 23.91
CA ILE A 805 8.88 3.13 22.90
C ILE A 805 8.16 4.46 23.03
N CYS A 806 8.18 5.24 21.96
CA CYS A 806 7.50 6.53 21.92
C CYS A 806 6.21 6.40 21.11
N VAL A 807 5.08 6.70 21.76
CA VAL A 807 3.76 6.82 21.10
C VAL A 807 3.23 8.22 21.39
N LEU A 808 3.30 9.11 20.40
CA LEU A 808 3.03 10.54 20.58
C LEU A 808 3.83 11.11 21.77
N ASN A 809 3.16 11.52 22.84
CA ASN A 809 3.76 12.09 24.05
C ASN A 809 4.01 11.05 25.16
N HIS A 810 3.67 9.78 24.94
CA HIS A 810 3.89 8.69 25.90
C HIS A 810 5.22 7.99 25.60
N VAL A 811 6.00 7.76 26.65
CA VAL A 811 7.28 7.04 26.57
C VAL A 811 7.21 5.83 27.48
N PHE A 812 7.38 4.64 26.92
CA PHE A 812 7.39 3.38 27.66
C PHE A 812 8.82 2.88 27.82
N VAL A 813 9.26 2.69 29.07
CA VAL A 813 10.57 2.14 29.41
C VAL A 813 10.37 0.79 30.09
N LEU A 814 10.47 -0.31 29.34
CA LEU A 814 10.17 -1.65 29.88
C LEU A 814 11.09 -2.09 31.02
N ARG A 815 12.31 -1.55 31.12
CA ARG A 815 13.23 -1.86 32.24
C ARG A 815 12.68 -1.42 33.59
N GLU A 816 11.88 -0.35 33.63
CA GLU A 816 11.32 0.22 34.87
C GLU A 816 10.09 -0.55 35.36
N VAL A 817 9.32 -1.13 34.42
CA VAL A 817 8.14 -1.97 34.72
C VAL A 817 8.51 -3.25 35.49
N ARG A 818 9.78 -3.67 35.45
CA ARG A 818 10.30 -4.86 36.12
C ARG A 818 10.31 -4.76 37.65
N PHE A 819 10.19 -3.56 38.23
CA PHE A 819 10.40 -3.29 39.66
C PHE A 819 9.14 -2.89 40.42
N SER A 820 8.01 -2.72 39.74
CA SER A 820 6.68 -2.52 40.32
C SER A 820 5.89 -3.81 40.32
#